data_AF-A0A9Q0Y3C8-F1
#
_entry.id   AF-A0A9Q0Y3C8-F1
#
_cell.length_a   1.000
_cell.length_b   1.000
_cell.length_c   1.000
_cell.angle_alpha   90.00
_cell.angle_beta   90.00
_cell.angle_gamma   90.00
#
_symmetry.space_group_name_H-M   'P 1'
#
loop_
_entity.id
_entity.type
_entity.pdbx_description
1 polymer ?
#
loop_
_entity_poly.entity_id
_entity_poly.type
_entity_poly.pdbx_seq_one_letter_code
_entity_poly.pdbx_strand_id
1 'polypeptide(L)'
;MSGRRGRAGPLQSALRRGRELREQVNVLLQESKETGSDSEKKKNLSQRCLELKKAVDENAVVLQNLKKSDEPAPVGNYNQRKEEEEKQLSKLSQQLEKLAVILSQDNAIRSSNMKNNPKTQKAKEEIKEEEEEEEEEDESTEDDDDDEEEEEEEEDEDEDSDEDKLGDDSVMNYITLGDFAAQQEGDLTFKKDEVLLILEKKPDGWWLAENSKGKKGLVPKTYLTISTKEEESRETSKDETEEDIEVTDETEGGAKIMKRTDCHWSAVKKAITENNTLDALTSMGAVPAGFRPSTLAQLLEEGVQFRASYFLQPELTPSNLSFRDLVWDPEKGTIQSRPTRISLVLTLWNCKGIPFPGLSIQVLSRHVRLCLFDGNRILSNIHTVRAMWQPKNPKTWTFSPRVTGILPCLLDGDCFIRSNASSPDIGILFELGITYIRNSTGERGELSCGWAFLKPFDASGLPVSSKTYELLLNGGTPYEKGVELDPSISRRAGSSVFHHMITLRKQPQLLVKLRSLSTQSKAILNLLPEVLIGSMCYIHLLLFYRQILGDVLLRDRLNIQNADLIGHPVLATFPKLLEQPDLMDALRSAWAEKESTLKRSEKRDREFLKSVFVLVYHDSVFPLLQSMLLPECKWAEEESEGTRWRMIADFLKKNRERDGALSFLLSSESLHRAFDITEIAYDVIGEARGSSPLL
;
A
#
# COMPACT_ATOMS: atom_id res chain seq x y z
N MET A 1 55.47 12.73 -43.18
CA MET A 1 54.66 13.53 -42.24
C MET A 1 53.20 13.43 -42.65
N SER A 2 52.41 12.59 -41.96
CA SER A 2 50.94 12.69 -41.92
C SER A 2 50.46 11.79 -40.76
N GLY A 3 50.45 12.35 -39.55
CA GLY A 3 50.06 11.64 -38.34
C GLY A 3 48.58 11.26 -38.35
N ARG A 4 48.31 9.97 -38.15
CA ARG A 4 46.97 9.38 -37.96
C ARG A 4 46.22 10.10 -36.83
N ARG A 5 45.19 10.89 -37.14
CA ARG A 5 44.21 11.36 -36.14
C ARG A 5 43.26 10.19 -35.82
N GLY A 6 43.38 9.62 -34.62
CA GLY A 6 42.48 8.58 -34.12
C GLY A 6 41.02 9.06 -34.03
N ARG A 7 40.07 8.15 -34.22
CA ARG A 7 38.64 8.41 -33.96
C ARG A 7 38.49 8.87 -32.50
N ALA A 8 37.91 10.05 -32.29
CA ALA A 8 37.62 10.57 -30.96
C ALA A 8 36.54 9.72 -30.29
N GLY A 9 36.72 9.39 -29.00
CA GLY A 9 35.71 8.67 -28.20
C GLY A 9 34.44 9.51 -27.96
N PRO A 10 33.32 8.89 -27.57
CA PRO A 10 32.04 9.58 -27.38
C PRO A 10 32.09 10.79 -26.44
N LEU A 11 32.76 10.69 -25.29
CA LEU A 11 32.97 11.80 -24.36
C LEU A 11 33.83 12.90 -25.00
N GLN A 12 34.88 12.54 -25.72
CA GLN A 12 35.72 13.54 -26.40
C GLN A 12 34.96 14.27 -27.52
N SER A 13 34.02 13.59 -28.18
CA SER A 13 33.11 14.19 -29.16
C SER A 13 32.12 15.15 -28.50
N ALA A 14 31.49 14.75 -27.39
CA ALA A 14 30.57 15.59 -26.62
C ALA A 14 31.27 16.84 -26.04
N LEU A 15 32.50 16.69 -25.51
CA LEU A 15 33.34 17.79 -25.05
C LEU A 15 33.76 18.74 -26.18
N ARG A 16 34.03 18.20 -27.38
CA ARG A 16 34.34 19.04 -28.55
C ARG A 16 33.11 19.85 -28.97
N ARG A 17 31.94 19.22 -29.03
CA ARG A 17 30.69 19.89 -29.34
C ARG A 17 30.34 20.95 -28.30
N GLY A 18 30.54 20.66 -27.01
CA GLY A 18 30.35 21.63 -25.94
C GLY A 18 31.29 22.86 -26.03
N ARG A 19 32.53 22.69 -26.52
CA ARG A 19 33.41 23.83 -26.84
C ARG A 19 32.92 24.67 -28.03
N GLU A 20 32.47 24.02 -29.10
CA GLU A 20 31.89 24.72 -30.26
C GLU A 20 30.65 25.52 -29.88
N LEU A 21 29.77 24.95 -29.04
CA LEU A 21 28.57 25.63 -28.56
C LEU A 21 28.92 26.82 -27.67
N ARG A 22 29.93 26.70 -26.78
CA ARG A 22 30.43 27.84 -25.99
C ARG A 22 30.90 29.00 -26.84
N GLU A 23 31.63 28.72 -27.91
CA GLU A 23 32.11 29.75 -28.82
C GLU A 23 30.94 30.45 -29.53
N GLN A 24 29.95 29.68 -30.00
CA GLN A 24 28.75 30.24 -30.63
C GLN A 24 27.90 31.07 -29.66
N VAL A 25 27.76 30.64 -28.40
CA VAL A 25 27.05 31.40 -27.36
C VAL A 25 27.80 32.69 -27.03
N ASN A 26 29.12 32.66 -26.93
CA ASN A 26 29.91 33.87 -26.69
C ASN A 26 29.78 34.88 -27.84
N VAL A 27 29.80 34.39 -29.09
CA VAL A 27 29.56 35.24 -30.28
C VAL A 27 28.16 35.85 -30.22
N LEU A 28 27.14 35.05 -29.90
CA LEU A 28 25.75 35.54 -29.77
C LEU A 28 25.63 36.60 -28.66
N LEU A 29 26.28 36.40 -27.52
CA LEU A 29 26.30 37.36 -26.42
C LEU A 29 26.99 38.66 -26.81
N GLN A 30 28.06 38.61 -27.61
CA GLN A 30 28.72 39.79 -28.12
C GLN A 30 27.84 40.54 -29.15
N GLU A 31 27.24 39.82 -30.10
CA GLU A 31 26.32 40.38 -31.08
C GLU A 31 25.09 41.03 -30.41
N SER A 32 24.61 40.46 -29.30
CA SER A 32 23.50 41.02 -28.50
C SER A 32 23.82 42.36 -27.82
N LYS A 33 25.11 42.61 -27.52
CA LYS A 33 25.58 43.87 -26.93
C LYS A 33 25.81 44.96 -27.98
N GLU A 34 26.16 44.56 -29.20
CA GLU A 34 26.44 45.46 -30.32
C GLU A 34 25.17 45.82 -31.11
N THR A 35 24.06 45.12 -30.89
CA THR A 35 22.81 45.36 -31.60
C THR A 35 22.06 46.60 -31.08
N GLY A 36 22.20 47.70 -31.82
CA GLY A 36 21.32 48.87 -31.70
C GLY A 36 19.87 48.58 -32.12
N SER A 37 19.05 49.65 -32.18
CA SER A 37 17.58 49.72 -32.36
C SER A 37 16.94 48.98 -33.57
N ASP A 38 17.67 48.11 -34.27
CA ASP A 38 17.29 47.41 -35.50
C ASP A 38 16.41 46.17 -35.20
N SER A 39 15.13 46.25 -35.57
CA SER A 39 14.12 45.25 -35.23
C SER A 39 14.33 43.90 -35.91
N GLU A 40 14.96 43.88 -37.09
CA GLU A 40 15.15 42.65 -37.87
C GLU A 40 16.32 41.83 -37.35
N LYS A 41 17.40 42.50 -36.92
CA LYS A 41 18.54 41.86 -36.25
C LYS A 41 18.14 41.26 -34.89
N LYS A 42 17.27 41.92 -34.13
CA LYS A 42 16.76 41.38 -32.85
C LYS A 42 15.93 40.11 -33.03
N LYS A 43 15.11 40.02 -34.09
CA LYS A 43 14.36 38.79 -34.42
C LYS A 43 15.29 37.65 -34.82
N ASN A 44 16.31 37.92 -35.63
CA ASN A 44 17.31 36.93 -36.02
C ASN A 44 18.11 36.44 -34.80
N LEU A 45 18.51 37.34 -33.90
CA LEU A 45 19.19 36.98 -32.65
C LEU A 45 18.32 36.12 -31.72
N SER A 46 17.02 36.43 -31.62
CA SER A 46 16.08 35.64 -30.83
C SER A 46 15.95 34.22 -31.38
N GLN A 47 15.83 34.07 -32.69
CA GLN A 47 15.78 32.75 -33.34
C GLN A 47 17.08 31.97 -33.12
N ARG A 48 18.25 32.58 -33.32
CA ARG A 48 19.56 31.95 -33.07
C ARG A 48 19.77 31.58 -31.60
N CYS A 49 19.21 32.35 -30.66
CA CYS A 49 19.23 32.03 -29.24
C CYS A 49 18.48 30.73 -28.92
N LEU A 50 17.26 30.58 -29.45
CA LEU A 50 16.43 29.38 -29.26
C LEU A 50 17.07 28.14 -29.89
N GLU A 51 17.63 28.29 -31.10
CA GLU A 51 18.35 27.20 -31.78
C GLU A 51 19.59 26.75 -31.00
N LEU A 52 20.35 27.69 -30.43
CA LEU A 52 21.51 27.39 -29.59
C LEU A 52 21.11 26.75 -28.26
N LYS A 53 20.02 27.20 -27.62
CA LYS A 53 19.53 26.60 -26.37
C LYS A 53 19.18 25.13 -26.61
N LYS A 54 18.40 24.85 -27.66
CA LYS A 54 18.08 23.49 -28.07
C LYS A 54 19.33 22.63 -28.31
N ALA A 55 20.34 23.15 -29.01
CA ALA A 55 21.58 22.43 -29.27
C ALA A 55 22.42 22.18 -28.01
N VAL A 56 22.36 23.07 -27.02
CA VAL A 56 23.02 22.90 -25.70
C VAL A 56 22.30 21.82 -24.89
N ASP A 57 20.97 21.85 -24.84
CA ASP A 57 20.17 20.87 -24.09
C ASP A 57 20.29 19.47 -24.70
N GLU A 58 20.28 19.36 -26.04
CA GLU A 58 20.54 18.09 -26.75
C GLU A 58 21.92 17.52 -26.41
N ASN A 59 22.97 18.35 -26.38
CA ASN A 59 24.31 17.90 -26.02
C ASN A 59 24.42 17.50 -24.53
N ALA A 60 23.64 18.14 -23.65
CA ALA A 60 23.54 17.76 -22.24
C ALA A 60 22.86 16.39 -22.06
N VAL A 61 21.78 16.12 -22.81
CA VAL A 61 21.11 14.80 -22.82
C VAL A 61 22.04 13.71 -23.36
N VAL A 62 22.80 14.00 -24.42
CA VAL A 62 23.83 13.07 -24.93
C VAL A 62 24.86 12.77 -23.83
N LEU A 63 25.35 13.80 -23.14
CA LEU A 63 26.35 13.65 -22.08
C LEU A 63 25.82 12.84 -20.89
N GLN A 64 24.59 13.09 -20.44
CA GLN A 64 23.92 12.34 -19.36
C GLN A 64 23.82 10.85 -19.68
N ASN A 65 23.49 10.50 -20.92
CA ASN A 65 23.32 9.11 -21.37
C ASN A 65 24.63 8.35 -21.59
N LEU A 66 25.78 9.05 -21.70
CA LEU A 66 27.08 8.40 -21.88
C LEU A 66 27.53 7.66 -20.61
N LYS A 67 27.93 6.40 -20.80
CA LYS A 67 28.53 5.56 -19.75
C LYS A 67 30.01 5.34 -20.03
N LYS A 68 30.79 5.12 -18.96
CA LYS A 68 32.23 4.83 -19.04
C LYS A 68 32.54 3.60 -19.91
N SER A 69 31.60 2.66 -20.05
CA SER A 69 31.69 1.47 -20.91
C SER A 69 31.67 1.77 -22.41
N ASP A 70 31.20 2.96 -22.81
CA ASP A 70 30.96 3.32 -24.20
C ASP A 70 32.23 3.88 -24.87
N GLU A 71 33.29 4.11 -24.07
CA GLU A 71 34.58 4.58 -24.55
C GLU A 71 35.43 3.46 -25.15
N PRO A 72 36.01 3.63 -26.36
CA PRO A 72 36.86 2.62 -26.99
C PRO A 72 38.22 2.44 -26.29
N ALA A 73 38.59 3.35 -25.38
CA ALA A 73 39.80 3.26 -24.56
C ALA A 73 39.54 3.86 -23.17
N PRO A 74 40.20 3.37 -22.10
CA PRO A 74 40.04 3.92 -20.76
C PRO A 74 40.41 5.41 -20.71
N VAL A 75 39.42 6.26 -20.42
CA VAL A 75 39.62 7.71 -20.23
C VAL A 75 39.85 8.01 -18.75
N GLY A 76 41.00 8.60 -18.42
CA GLY A 76 41.30 9.08 -17.08
C GLY A 76 40.36 10.23 -16.67
N ASN A 77 39.95 10.24 -15.39
CA ASN A 77 39.04 11.24 -14.81
C ASN A 77 37.71 11.39 -15.58
N TYR A 78 37.15 10.29 -16.11
CA TYR A 78 35.92 10.27 -16.90
C TYR A 78 34.74 10.96 -16.19
N ASN A 79 34.43 10.55 -14.95
CA ASN A 79 33.29 11.10 -14.20
C ASN A 79 33.46 12.60 -13.93
N GLN A 80 34.67 13.00 -13.50
CA GLN A 80 34.98 14.40 -13.23
C GLN A 80 34.83 15.27 -14.50
N ARG A 81 35.34 14.81 -15.65
CA ARG A 81 35.22 15.54 -16.92
C ARG A 81 33.79 15.62 -17.44
N LYS A 82 32.99 14.57 -17.17
CA LYS A 82 31.56 14.55 -17.49
C LYS A 82 30.81 15.58 -16.65
N GLU A 83 30.98 15.56 -15.34
CA GLU A 83 30.33 16.47 -14.39
C GLU A 83 30.74 17.93 -14.62
N GLU A 84 32.02 18.21 -14.88
CA GLU A 84 32.52 19.55 -15.21
C GLU A 84 31.87 20.11 -16.47
N GLU A 85 31.66 19.30 -17.51
CA GLU A 85 31.01 19.75 -18.74
C GLU A 85 29.48 19.86 -18.57
N GLU A 86 28.84 18.97 -17.81
CA GLU A 86 27.40 19.08 -17.46
C GLU A 86 27.11 20.42 -16.74
N LYS A 87 27.95 20.79 -15.77
CA LYS A 87 27.85 22.08 -15.07
C LYS A 87 28.05 23.27 -16.02
N GLN A 88 28.94 23.13 -17.01
CA GLN A 88 29.17 24.17 -18.01
C GLN A 88 28.01 24.32 -18.99
N LEU A 89 27.42 23.21 -19.47
CA LEU A 89 26.26 23.24 -20.37
C LEU A 89 25.01 23.78 -19.65
N SER A 90 24.79 23.41 -18.39
CA SER A 90 23.72 23.97 -17.56
C SER A 90 23.84 25.50 -17.43
N LYS A 91 25.05 26.01 -17.16
CA LYS A 91 25.31 27.46 -17.11
C LYS A 91 25.01 28.15 -18.44
N LEU A 92 25.34 27.54 -19.58
CA LEU A 92 25.05 28.11 -20.90
C LEU A 92 23.55 28.12 -21.21
N SER A 93 22.82 27.05 -20.84
CA SER A 93 21.36 26.97 -21.05
C SER A 93 20.64 28.08 -20.26
N GLN A 94 21.03 28.31 -19.01
CA GLN A 94 20.51 29.42 -18.19
C GLN A 94 20.86 30.80 -18.77
N GLN A 95 22.06 30.97 -19.34
CA GLN A 95 22.46 32.24 -19.98
C GLN A 95 21.63 32.54 -21.23
N LEU A 96 21.35 31.53 -22.05
CA LEU A 96 20.53 31.66 -23.26
C LEU A 96 19.05 31.91 -22.92
N GLU A 97 18.54 31.27 -21.87
CA GLU A 97 17.19 31.50 -21.36
C GLU A 97 16.97 32.94 -20.91
N LYS A 98 17.90 33.47 -20.09
CA LYS A 98 17.89 34.89 -19.71
C LYS A 98 17.93 35.82 -20.92
N LEU A 99 18.76 35.50 -21.92
CA LEU A 99 18.86 36.30 -23.15
C LEU A 99 17.58 36.23 -24.00
N ALA A 100 16.91 35.07 -24.07
CA ALA A 100 15.65 34.90 -24.77
C ALA A 100 14.52 35.73 -24.14
N VAL A 101 14.42 35.74 -22.81
CA VAL A 101 13.45 36.58 -22.07
C VAL A 101 13.67 38.06 -22.38
N ILE A 102 14.91 38.54 -22.32
CA ILE A 102 15.25 39.95 -22.62
C ILE A 102 14.88 40.32 -24.07
N LEU A 103 15.17 39.44 -25.03
CA LEU A 103 14.84 39.69 -26.45
C LEU A 103 13.33 39.63 -26.73
N SER A 104 12.56 38.91 -25.92
CA SER A 104 11.09 38.78 -26.06
C SER A 104 10.34 40.00 -25.48
N GLN A 105 10.77 40.53 -24.33
CA GLN A 105 10.16 41.68 -23.67
C GLN A 105 10.34 42.98 -24.49
N ASP A 106 11.49 43.14 -25.14
CA ASP A 106 11.79 44.28 -26.02
C ASP A 106 10.89 44.35 -27.27
N ASN A 107 10.38 43.21 -27.75
CA ASN A 107 9.44 43.16 -28.88
C ASN A 107 8.01 43.52 -28.45
N ALA A 108 7.62 43.20 -27.21
CA ALA A 108 6.29 43.50 -26.66
C ALA A 108 6.10 45.00 -26.39
N ILE A 109 7.13 45.69 -25.89
CA ILE A 109 7.08 47.12 -25.54
C ILE A 109 6.97 48.02 -26.79
N ARG A 110 7.43 47.56 -27.96
CA ARG A 110 7.27 48.33 -29.23
C ARG A 110 5.89 48.15 -29.87
N SER A 111 5.24 47.01 -29.67
CA SER A 111 3.89 46.76 -30.21
C SER A 111 2.80 47.54 -29.47
N SER A 112 3.02 47.88 -28.19
CA SER A 112 2.05 48.61 -27.36
C SER A 112 2.03 50.13 -27.57
N ASN A 113 3.04 50.72 -28.23
CA ASN A 113 3.13 52.17 -28.48
C ASN A 113 2.49 52.64 -29.79
N MET A 114 1.78 51.77 -30.52
CA MET A 114 0.90 52.18 -31.63
C MET A 114 -0.52 51.64 -31.42
N LYS A 115 -1.36 52.43 -30.72
CA LYS A 115 -2.77 52.75 -31.08
C LYS A 115 -3.63 53.01 -29.82
N ASN A 116 -3.87 54.29 -29.53
CA ASN A 116 -5.08 54.77 -28.89
C ASN A 116 -6.06 55.25 -29.99
N ASN A 117 -7.22 54.60 -30.17
CA ASN A 117 -8.58 55.19 -30.19
C ASN A 117 -9.66 54.18 -30.65
N PRO A 118 -10.92 54.26 -30.18
CA PRO A 118 -11.93 53.21 -30.35
C PRO A 118 -13.03 53.55 -31.38
N LYS A 119 -13.64 52.52 -32.01
CA LYS A 119 -15.10 52.35 -32.26
C LYS A 119 -15.45 51.27 -33.33
N THR A 120 -16.55 50.55 -33.04
CA THR A 120 -17.59 49.95 -33.95
C THR A 120 -17.54 48.46 -34.39
N GLN A 121 -18.43 47.68 -33.75
CA GLN A 121 -19.41 46.68 -34.24
C GLN A 121 -19.07 45.42 -35.06
N LYS A 122 -19.49 44.29 -34.44
CA LYS A 122 -20.35 43.17 -34.91
C LYS A 122 -19.75 41.95 -35.66
N ALA A 123 -19.94 40.80 -34.97
CA ALA A 123 -20.28 39.43 -35.44
C ALA A 123 -19.21 38.68 -36.26
N LYS A 124 -18.89 37.40 -36.07
CA LYS A 124 -19.50 36.27 -35.34
C LYS A 124 -18.51 35.08 -35.41
N GLU A 125 -18.61 34.15 -34.45
CA GLU A 125 -18.17 32.73 -34.51
C GLU A 125 -16.64 32.52 -34.43
N GLU A 126 -16.03 31.54 -33.74
CA GLU A 126 -16.41 30.47 -32.80
C GLU A 126 -15.05 29.86 -32.34
N ILE A 127 -14.81 29.68 -31.03
CA ILE A 127 -14.49 28.40 -30.36
C ILE A 127 -12.99 28.13 -30.03
N LYS A 128 -12.80 27.67 -28.78
CA LYS A 128 -11.68 26.92 -28.12
C LYS A 128 -10.49 27.71 -27.58
N GLU A 129 -10.41 27.87 -26.25
CA GLU A 129 -9.92 26.89 -25.21
C GLU A 129 -8.39 26.92 -25.18
N GLU A 130 -7.80 27.52 -24.14
CA GLU A 130 -7.41 26.89 -22.86
C GLU A 130 -6.07 26.16 -23.00
N GLU A 131 -5.01 26.72 -22.42
CA GLU A 131 -4.19 26.17 -21.32
C GLU A 131 -2.72 26.23 -21.83
N GLU A 132 -1.63 26.36 -21.07
CA GLU A 132 -1.20 25.82 -19.78
C GLU A 132 -0.16 26.79 -19.17
N GLU A 133 -0.25 27.09 -17.87
CA GLU A 133 0.64 26.59 -16.80
C GLU A 133 2.01 27.27 -16.73
N GLU A 134 2.07 28.23 -15.79
CA GLU A 134 3.26 28.60 -15.04
C GLU A 134 3.40 27.64 -13.84
N GLU A 135 4.49 26.89 -13.82
CA GLU A 135 5.19 26.53 -12.59
C GLU A 135 6.27 27.59 -12.36
N GLU A 136 6.15 28.36 -11.28
CA GLU A 136 7.32 28.97 -10.64
C GLU A 136 7.17 28.77 -9.14
N GLU A 137 8.31 28.39 -8.58
CA GLU A 137 8.63 28.14 -7.20
C GLU A 137 8.66 29.49 -6.45
N ASP A 138 8.25 29.51 -5.18
CA ASP A 138 8.72 30.52 -4.25
C ASP A 138 9.32 29.80 -3.03
N GLU A 139 10.65 29.73 -3.04
CA GLU A 139 11.46 29.62 -1.83
C GLU A 139 11.34 30.93 -1.05
N SER A 140 11.08 30.84 0.26
CA SER A 140 11.35 31.92 1.21
C SER A 140 12.24 31.39 2.34
N THR A 141 13.46 31.89 2.35
CA THR A 141 14.32 32.14 3.53
C THR A 141 13.68 33.31 4.32
N GLU A 142 13.81 33.57 5.61
CA GLU A 142 14.76 33.27 6.70
C GLU A 142 13.90 33.24 8.00
N ASP A 143 14.44 32.74 9.12
CA ASP A 143 14.48 33.48 10.40
C ASP A 143 15.07 32.56 11.49
N ASP A 144 16.22 33.01 12.01
CA ASP A 144 16.78 32.64 13.30
C ASP A 144 15.83 33.14 14.39
N ASP A 145 15.47 32.30 15.36
CA ASP A 145 15.11 32.75 16.71
C ASP A 145 15.59 31.67 17.69
N ASP A 146 16.67 32.02 18.40
CA ASP A 146 16.96 31.54 19.75
C ASP A 146 15.80 31.98 20.64
N ASP A 147 15.16 31.07 21.37
CA ASP A 147 14.63 31.41 22.70
C ASP A 147 14.59 30.15 23.57
N GLU A 148 15.27 30.29 24.71
CA GLU A 148 15.24 29.44 25.89
C GLU A 148 13.82 29.48 26.47
N GLU A 149 13.23 28.34 26.79
CA GLU A 149 12.13 28.33 27.77
C GLU A 149 12.34 27.24 28.83
N GLU A 150 12.14 27.74 30.05
CA GLU A 150 12.50 27.21 31.34
C GLU A 150 11.58 26.06 31.76
N GLU A 151 12.13 25.21 32.63
CA GLU A 151 11.38 24.24 33.42
C GLU A 151 10.57 25.00 34.48
N GLU A 152 9.24 24.85 34.47
CA GLU A 152 8.43 25.07 35.67
C GLU A 152 7.61 23.81 35.99
N GLU A 153 7.98 23.24 37.13
CA GLU A 153 7.22 22.28 37.91
C GLU A 153 6.02 23.01 38.53
N GLU A 154 4.82 22.44 38.45
CA GLU A 154 3.83 22.64 39.51
C GLU A 154 3.23 21.29 39.92
N GLU A 155 3.57 20.91 41.15
CA GLU A 155 2.84 20.01 42.02
C GLU A 155 1.55 20.72 42.48
N ASP A 156 0.46 19.98 42.63
CA ASP A 156 -0.49 20.22 43.72
C ASP A 156 -1.21 18.90 44.05
N GLU A 157 -1.14 18.57 45.33
CA GLU A 157 -1.74 17.44 46.02
C GLU A 157 -3.20 17.74 46.46
N ASP A 158 -3.83 16.68 46.98
CA ASP A 158 -4.88 16.66 48.01
C ASP A 158 -6.33 16.24 47.65
N GLU A 159 -6.58 14.98 48.03
CA GLU A 159 -7.55 14.47 49.03
C GLU A 159 -9.08 14.42 48.77
N ASP A 160 -9.56 13.17 48.84
CA ASP A 160 -10.71 12.63 49.59
C ASP A 160 -12.17 13.04 49.26
N SER A 161 -12.98 12.03 48.88
CA SER A 161 -13.94 11.32 49.77
C SER A 161 -15.15 10.68 49.04
N ASP A 162 -15.23 9.35 49.16
CA ASP A 162 -16.36 8.48 49.54
C ASP A 162 -17.81 8.59 48.99
N GLU A 163 -18.31 7.37 48.66
CA GLU A 163 -19.67 6.78 48.80
C GLU A 163 -20.85 7.36 47.96
N ASP A 164 -21.65 6.58 47.20
CA ASP A 164 -22.51 5.43 47.54
C ASP A 164 -22.83 4.58 46.27
N LYS A 165 -22.82 3.23 46.25
CA LYS A 165 -23.91 2.24 46.58
C LYS A 165 -25.24 2.52 45.84
N LEU A 166 -26.01 1.62 45.21
CA LEU A 166 -26.25 0.16 45.10
C LEU A 166 -26.73 -0.11 43.65
N GLY A 167 -26.84 -1.29 43.03
CA GLY A 167 -26.83 -2.70 43.40
C GLY A 167 -27.68 -3.44 42.35
N ASP A 168 -27.17 -4.52 41.74
CA ASP A 168 -28.01 -5.56 41.17
C ASP A 168 -27.34 -6.92 41.36
N ASP A 169 -28.01 -7.73 42.16
CA ASP A 169 -27.55 -8.97 42.76
C ASP A 169 -27.94 -10.12 41.82
N SER A 170 -27.20 -10.26 40.71
CA SER A 170 -27.35 -11.41 39.82
C SER A 170 -26.51 -12.58 40.35
N VAL A 171 -27.18 -13.42 41.15
CA VAL A 171 -26.70 -14.74 41.57
C VAL A 171 -26.48 -15.61 40.32
N MET A 172 -25.25 -15.61 39.79
CA MET A 172 -24.84 -16.34 38.59
C MET A 172 -24.21 -17.69 38.98
N ASN A 173 -24.62 -18.76 38.27
CA ASN A 173 -24.04 -20.09 38.41
C ASN A 173 -22.75 -20.22 37.59
N TYR A 174 -21.70 -20.75 38.20
CA TYR A 174 -20.41 -21.02 37.57
C TYR A 174 -20.09 -22.51 37.61
N ILE A 175 -19.40 -23.02 36.59
CA ILE A 175 -18.87 -24.38 36.51
C ILE A 175 -17.37 -24.33 36.78
N THR A 176 -16.86 -25.24 37.59
CA THR A 176 -15.44 -25.34 37.91
C THR A 176 -14.65 -26.02 36.79
N LEU A 177 -13.50 -25.46 36.41
CA LEU A 177 -12.66 -25.92 35.29
C LEU A 177 -11.67 -27.04 35.68
N GLY A 178 -11.47 -27.27 36.99
CA GLY A 178 -10.52 -28.23 37.54
C GLY A 178 -10.82 -28.58 38.99
N ASP A 179 -10.14 -29.60 39.50
CA ASP A 179 -10.19 -29.96 40.93
C ASP A 179 -9.41 -28.92 41.75
N PHE A 180 -9.96 -28.48 42.86
CA PHE A 180 -9.30 -27.59 43.82
C PHE A 180 -9.45 -28.14 45.24
N ALA A 181 -8.32 -28.38 45.89
CA ALA A 181 -8.27 -28.75 47.31
C ALA A 181 -7.99 -27.51 48.15
N ALA A 182 -8.86 -27.23 49.13
CA ALA A 182 -8.69 -26.14 50.10
C ALA A 182 -7.29 -26.16 50.72
N GLN A 183 -6.57 -25.04 50.64
CA GLN A 183 -5.20 -24.92 51.15
C GLN A 183 -5.15 -24.15 52.47
N GLN A 184 -6.13 -23.27 52.71
CA GLN A 184 -6.26 -22.49 53.94
C GLN A 184 -7.63 -22.68 54.60
N GLU A 185 -7.72 -22.36 55.88
CA GLU A 185 -8.97 -22.38 56.64
C GLU A 185 -9.90 -21.28 56.11
N GLY A 186 -10.96 -21.68 55.42
CA GLY A 186 -11.89 -20.76 54.73
C GLY A 186 -12.04 -21.03 53.23
N ASP A 187 -11.16 -21.84 52.64
CA ASP A 187 -11.26 -22.24 51.23
C ASP A 187 -12.31 -23.34 51.02
N LEU A 188 -12.97 -23.32 49.85
CA LEU A 188 -13.91 -24.36 49.46
C LEU A 188 -13.25 -25.39 48.53
N THR A 189 -13.16 -26.65 48.97
CA THR A 189 -12.76 -27.76 48.09
C THR A 189 -13.89 -28.09 47.10
N PHE A 190 -13.57 -28.13 45.80
CA PHE A 190 -14.50 -28.51 44.72
C PHE A 190 -13.81 -29.40 43.69
N LYS A 191 -14.60 -30.19 42.96
CA LYS A 191 -14.09 -30.99 41.83
C LYS A 191 -14.35 -30.29 40.51
N LYS A 192 -13.65 -30.69 39.44
CA LYS A 192 -13.92 -30.27 38.07
C LYS A 192 -15.38 -30.57 37.69
N ASP A 193 -15.97 -29.65 36.92
CA ASP A 193 -17.34 -29.69 36.42
C ASP A 193 -18.43 -29.59 37.52
N GLU A 194 -18.07 -29.13 38.72
CA GLU A 194 -18.98 -28.83 39.83
C GLU A 194 -19.59 -27.43 39.66
N VAL A 195 -20.90 -27.31 39.92
CA VAL A 195 -21.61 -26.02 39.86
C VAL A 195 -21.51 -25.32 41.21
N LEU A 196 -21.00 -24.10 41.19
CA LEU A 196 -20.85 -23.23 42.36
C LEU A 196 -21.69 -21.95 42.20
N LEU A 197 -22.31 -21.54 43.30
CA LEU A 197 -23.05 -20.30 43.42
C LEU A 197 -22.12 -19.21 43.96
N ILE A 198 -21.87 -18.15 43.19
CA ILE A 198 -21.01 -17.05 43.65
C ILE A 198 -21.84 -16.05 44.44
N LEU A 199 -21.50 -15.90 45.72
CA LEU A 199 -22.17 -15.02 46.68
C LEU A 199 -21.50 -13.65 46.76
N GLU A 200 -20.18 -13.57 46.61
CA GLU A 200 -19.43 -12.31 46.68
C GLU A 200 -18.20 -12.34 45.77
N LYS A 201 -17.98 -11.26 45.01
CA LYS A 201 -16.82 -11.10 44.11
C LYS A 201 -15.88 -10.05 44.70
N LYS A 202 -14.70 -10.48 45.17
CA LYS A 202 -13.64 -9.59 45.63
C LYS A 202 -12.63 -9.30 44.50
N PRO A 203 -12.01 -8.10 44.47
CA PRO A 203 -11.05 -7.70 43.44
C PRO A 203 -9.69 -8.41 43.53
N ASP A 204 -9.40 -9.07 44.66
CA ASP A 204 -8.20 -9.89 44.88
C ASP A 204 -8.20 -11.23 44.12
N GLY A 205 -9.29 -11.56 43.42
CA GLY A 205 -9.44 -12.79 42.64
C GLY A 205 -9.95 -14.00 43.43
N TRP A 206 -10.28 -13.84 44.71
CA TRP A 206 -10.87 -14.87 45.56
C TRP A 206 -12.34 -14.57 45.83
N TRP A 207 -13.22 -15.42 45.33
CA TRP A 207 -14.66 -15.21 45.39
C TRP A 207 -15.29 -16.11 46.44
N LEU A 208 -16.28 -15.60 47.16
CA LEU A 208 -17.03 -16.41 48.11
C LEU A 208 -18.07 -17.22 47.34
N ALA A 209 -17.97 -18.55 47.42
CA ALA A 209 -18.87 -19.47 46.72
C ALA A 209 -19.58 -20.42 47.68
N GLU A 210 -20.76 -20.89 47.29
CA GLU A 210 -21.50 -21.95 47.94
C GLU A 210 -21.64 -23.14 46.97
N ASN A 211 -21.25 -24.34 47.41
CA ASN A 211 -21.43 -25.54 46.60
C ASN A 211 -22.84 -26.14 46.76
N SER A 212 -23.16 -27.13 45.92
CA SER A 212 -24.40 -27.90 45.98
C SER A 212 -24.72 -28.55 47.33
N LYS A 213 -23.73 -28.66 48.24
CA LYS A 213 -23.86 -29.21 49.60
C LYS A 213 -24.06 -28.14 50.67
N GLY A 214 -24.23 -26.87 50.28
CA GLY A 214 -24.44 -25.73 51.18
C GLY A 214 -23.19 -25.30 51.96
N LYS A 215 -21.99 -25.78 51.58
CA LYS A 215 -20.74 -25.33 52.19
C LYS A 215 -20.25 -24.08 51.49
N LYS A 216 -19.92 -23.06 52.30
CA LYS A 216 -19.38 -21.79 51.85
C LYS A 216 -17.88 -21.73 52.06
N GLY A 217 -17.18 -21.13 51.11
CA GLY A 217 -15.75 -20.84 51.23
C GLY A 217 -15.22 -20.08 50.03
N LEU A 218 -13.98 -19.63 50.13
CA LEU A 218 -13.31 -18.89 49.07
C LEU A 218 -12.86 -19.83 47.95
N VAL A 219 -13.04 -19.38 46.71
CA VAL A 219 -12.61 -20.07 45.50
C VAL A 219 -11.88 -19.11 44.55
N PRO A 220 -10.81 -19.54 43.89
CA PRO A 220 -10.09 -18.69 42.94
C PRO A 220 -10.91 -18.52 41.64
N LYS A 221 -11.06 -17.27 41.18
CA LYS A 221 -11.75 -16.94 39.91
C LYS A 221 -11.22 -17.73 38.71
N THR A 222 -9.92 -18.01 38.68
CA THR A 222 -9.24 -18.70 37.57
C THR A 222 -9.74 -20.13 37.32
N TYR A 223 -10.49 -20.70 38.27
CA TYR A 223 -11.07 -22.05 38.16
C TYR A 223 -12.55 -22.03 37.80
N LEU A 224 -13.15 -20.89 37.44
CA LEU A 224 -14.59 -20.76 37.21
C LEU A 224 -14.92 -20.30 35.79
N THR A 225 -15.95 -20.88 35.18
CA THR A 225 -16.56 -20.41 33.91
C THR A 225 -18.07 -20.25 34.06
N ILE A 226 -18.69 -19.35 33.29
CA ILE A 226 -20.13 -19.06 33.36
C ILE A 226 -20.90 -20.20 32.68
N SER A 227 -21.93 -20.75 33.34
CA SER A 227 -22.82 -21.72 32.70
C SER A 227 -23.92 -21.01 31.91
N THR A 228 -23.79 -20.86 30.60
CA THR A 228 -24.91 -20.54 29.71
C THR A 228 -25.60 -21.83 29.28
N LYS A 229 -26.90 -21.97 29.56
CA LYS A 229 -27.75 -23.04 29.01
C LYS A 229 -28.86 -22.41 28.20
N GLU A 230 -28.98 -22.84 26.94
CA GLU A 230 -30.11 -22.82 25.98
C GLU A 230 -29.50 -22.73 24.57
N GLU A 231 -29.75 -23.56 23.54
CA GLU A 231 -30.42 -24.84 23.30
C GLU A 231 -29.75 -25.42 22.04
N GLU A 232 -29.24 -26.66 22.06
CA GLU A 232 -28.91 -27.42 20.84
C GLU A 232 -29.70 -28.73 20.87
N SER A 233 -30.70 -28.84 19.99
CA SER A 233 -31.27 -30.12 19.59
C SER A 233 -31.61 -30.10 18.11
N ARG A 234 -31.24 -31.19 17.42
CA ARG A 234 -31.29 -31.47 15.97
C ARG A 234 -30.02 -30.99 15.25
N GLU A 235 -29.18 -31.83 14.66
CA GLU A 235 -29.48 -33.00 13.82
C GLU A 235 -28.41 -34.10 13.93
N THR A 236 -28.86 -35.33 13.72
CA THR A 236 -28.07 -36.56 13.68
C THR A 236 -27.48 -36.85 12.30
N SER A 237 -26.24 -37.35 12.35
CA SER A 237 -25.63 -38.39 11.50
C SER A 237 -25.33 -38.09 10.02
N LYS A 238 -24.04 -38.10 9.70
CA LYS A 238 -23.42 -39.13 8.83
C LYS A 238 -21.90 -39.15 9.03
N ASP A 239 -21.41 -40.32 9.41
CA ASP A 239 -20.00 -40.70 9.47
C ASP A 239 -19.38 -40.68 8.07
N GLU A 240 -18.17 -40.14 7.93
CA GLU A 240 -17.09 -40.78 7.16
C GLU A 240 -15.78 -40.64 7.95
N THR A 241 -15.11 -41.76 8.10
CA THR A 241 -13.91 -42.04 8.88
C THR A 241 -12.65 -41.52 8.19
N GLU A 242 -11.83 -40.73 8.89
CA GLU A 242 -10.42 -40.54 8.55
C GLU A 242 -9.55 -41.03 9.71
N GLU A 243 -8.61 -41.92 9.37
CA GLU A 243 -7.66 -42.56 10.28
C GLU A 243 -6.60 -41.54 10.74
N ASP A 244 -6.51 -41.32 12.05
CA ASP A 244 -5.44 -40.55 12.69
C ASP A 244 -4.10 -41.31 12.61
N ILE A 245 -3.06 -40.67 12.04
CA ILE A 245 -1.66 -41.08 12.21
C ILE A 245 -1.08 -40.28 13.38
N GLU A 246 -0.85 -40.95 14.50
CA GLU A 246 -0.06 -40.41 15.63
C GLU A 246 1.41 -40.28 15.21
N VAL A 247 1.93 -39.04 15.22
CA VAL A 247 3.37 -38.79 15.30
C VAL A 247 3.67 -38.38 16.74
N THR A 248 4.23 -39.33 17.50
CA THR A 248 4.75 -39.12 18.84
C THR A 248 6.05 -38.32 18.78
N ASP A 249 6.12 -37.21 19.51
CA ASP A 249 7.37 -36.74 20.10
C ASP A 249 7.13 -36.49 21.59
N GLU A 250 7.89 -37.18 22.43
CA GLU A 250 7.75 -37.18 23.88
C GLU A 250 8.37 -35.91 24.45
N THR A 251 7.55 -35.05 25.07
CA THR A 251 8.03 -34.14 26.11
C THR A 251 7.15 -34.29 27.36
N GLU A 252 7.82 -34.57 28.48
CA GLU A 252 7.21 -34.76 29.79
C GLU A 252 6.56 -33.47 30.28
N GLY A 253 5.23 -33.44 30.26
CA GLY A 253 4.45 -32.31 30.78
C GLY A 253 3.07 -32.27 30.15
N GLY A 254 2.20 -33.20 30.54
CA GLY A 254 0.85 -33.37 30.00
C GLY A 254 -0.03 -32.13 30.16
N ALA A 255 0.04 -31.22 29.19
CA ALA A 255 -0.94 -30.18 28.95
C ALA A 255 -1.77 -30.56 27.72
N LYS A 256 -3.07 -30.82 27.94
CA LYS A 256 -4.02 -31.16 26.86
C LYS A 256 -4.24 -29.90 26.02
N ILE A 257 -3.72 -29.88 24.79
CA ILE A 257 -3.87 -28.77 23.83
C ILE A 257 -5.37 -28.59 23.54
N MET A 258 -5.91 -27.44 23.93
CA MET A 258 -7.28 -27.05 23.62
C MET A 258 -7.37 -26.80 22.10
N LYS A 259 -8.20 -27.58 21.40
CA LYS A 259 -8.44 -27.42 19.96
C LYS A 259 -9.02 -26.02 19.70
N ARG A 260 -8.22 -25.12 19.12
CA ARG A 260 -8.67 -23.82 18.60
C ARG A 260 -9.39 -24.02 17.26
N THR A 261 -10.60 -23.49 17.16
CA THR A 261 -11.47 -23.45 15.97
C THR A 261 -11.46 -22.04 15.38
N ASP A 262 -10.28 -21.55 15.02
CA ASP A 262 -10.13 -20.25 14.36
C ASP A 262 -9.76 -20.50 12.90
N CYS A 263 -10.30 -19.74 11.94
CA CYS A 263 -9.93 -19.80 10.52
C CYS A 263 -8.41 -19.63 10.30
N HIS A 264 -7.75 -18.87 11.17
CA HIS A 264 -6.30 -18.74 11.22
C HIS A 264 -5.59 -20.09 11.43
N TRP A 265 -6.14 -20.97 12.28
CA TRP A 265 -5.57 -22.28 12.54
C TRP A 265 -5.91 -23.30 11.45
N SER A 266 -7.02 -23.13 10.72
CA SER A 266 -7.29 -23.95 9.53
C SER A 266 -6.34 -23.64 8.39
N ALA A 267 -6.02 -22.36 8.14
CA ALA A 267 -5.01 -21.97 7.14
C ALA A 267 -3.63 -22.50 7.52
N VAL A 268 -3.23 -22.31 8.77
CA VAL A 268 -1.95 -22.83 9.30
C VAL A 268 -1.93 -24.36 9.22
N LYS A 269 -3.02 -25.05 9.59
CA LYS A 269 -3.14 -26.50 9.41
C LYS A 269 -3.05 -26.90 7.95
N LYS A 270 -3.72 -26.20 7.04
CA LYS A 270 -3.71 -26.47 5.59
C LYS A 270 -2.31 -26.32 5.03
N ALA A 271 -1.58 -25.25 5.37
CA ALA A 271 -0.16 -25.08 5.06
C ALA A 271 0.69 -26.24 5.58
N ILE A 272 0.39 -26.74 6.79
CA ILE A 272 1.11 -27.85 7.42
C ILE A 272 0.72 -29.21 6.82
N THR A 273 -0.54 -29.45 6.45
CA THR A 273 -1.02 -30.72 5.86
C THR A 273 -0.72 -30.84 4.37
N GLU A 274 -0.67 -29.72 3.63
CA GLU A 274 -0.18 -29.70 2.24
C GLU A 274 1.34 -29.98 2.16
N ASN A 275 2.05 -30.12 3.29
CA ASN A 275 3.46 -30.53 3.31
C ASN A 275 3.74 -31.86 2.61
N ASN A 276 2.79 -32.80 2.51
CA ASN A 276 3.06 -34.10 1.88
C ASN A 276 3.55 -33.99 0.42
N THR A 277 3.09 -32.99 -0.34
CA THR A 277 3.54 -32.76 -1.72
C THR A 277 4.84 -31.95 -1.76
N LEU A 278 5.04 -31.03 -0.81
CA LEU A 278 6.24 -30.20 -0.70
C LEU A 278 7.44 -30.96 -0.13
N ASP A 279 7.22 -31.90 0.78
CA ASP A 279 8.25 -32.77 1.34
C ASP A 279 8.82 -33.69 0.26
N ALA A 280 7.98 -34.15 -0.67
CA ALA A 280 8.43 -34.84 -1.88
C ALA A 280 9.28 -33.92 -2.77
N LEU A 281 8.86 -32.66 -2.99
CA LEU A 281 9.64 -31.69 -3.78
C LEU A 281 10.96 -31.32 -3.12
N THR A 282 10.98 -31.14 -1.80
CA THR A 282 12.17 -30.83 -1.01
C THR A 282 13.13 -32.02 -1.00
N SER A 283 12.60 -33.24 -0.85
CA SER A 283 13.38 -34.50 -0.94
C SER A 283 13.96 -34.73 -2.34
N MET A 284 13.26 -34.29 -3.39
CA MET A 284 13.75 -34.30 -4.77
C MET A 284 14.72 -33.14 -5.09
N GLY A 285 14.96 -32.23 -4.14
CA GLY A 285 15.82 -31.05 -4.34
C GLY A 285 15.21 -29.98 -5.26
N ALA A 286 13.90 -30.04 -5.52
CA ALA A 286 13.16 -29.10 -6.34
C ALA A 286 12.89 -27.76 -5.64
N VAL A 287 12.88 -27.74 -4.31
CA VAL A 287 12.60 -26.55 -3.50
C VAL A 287 13.58 -26.48 -2.32
N PRO A 288 14.08 -25.28 -1.94
CA PRO A 288 14.90 -25.11 -0.73
C PRO A 288 14.15 -25.53 0.54
N ALA A 289 14.85 -26.12 1.50
CA ALA A 289 14.26 -26.70 2.72
C ALA A 289 13.48 -25.70 3.59
N GLY A 290 13.83 -24.42 3.52
CA GLY A 290 13.15 -23.35 4.27
C GLY A 290 11.87 -22.82 3.62
N PHE A 291 11.48 -23.29 2.43
CA PHE A 291 10.26 -22.83 1.77
C PHE A 291 9.03 -23.58 2.29
N ARG A 292 7.88 -22.92 2.27
CA ARG A 292 6.57 -23.48 2.66
C ARG A 292 5.48 -23.00 1.69
N PRO A 293 4.29 -23.61 1.67
CA PRO A 293 3.13 -22.97 1.04
C PRO A 293 2.91 -21.57 1.64
N SER A 294 2.54 -20.58 0.81
CA SER A 294 2.36 -19.21 1.32
C SER A 294 1.17 -19.13 2.27
N THR A 295 1.45 -18.70 3.50
CA THR A 295 0.42 -18.58 4.54
C THR A 295 -0.54 -17.44 4.23
N LEU A 296 -0.03 -16.28 3.76
CA LEU A 296 -0.87 -15.15 3.41
C LEU A 296 -1.66 -15.39 2.12
N ALA A 297 -1.15 -16.20 1.18
CA ALA A 297 -1.91 -16.61 -0.01
C ALA A 297 -3.12 -17.47 0.38
N GLN A 298 -2.92 -18.49 1.23
CA GLN A 298 -4.01 -19.35 1.68
C GLN A 298 -5.09 -18.55 2.43
N LEU A 299 -4.71 -17.60 3.29
CA LEU A 299 -5.67 -16.73 3.97
C LEU A 299 -6.48 -15.87 2.98
N LEU A 300 -5.85 -15.34 1.92
CA LEU A 300 -6.55 -14.60 0.86
C LEU A 300 -7.53 -15.46 0.06
N GLU A 301 -7.27 -16.76 -0.07
CA GLU A 301 -8.16 -17.74 -0.71
C GLU A 301 -9.34 -18.14 0.20
N GLU A 302 -9.14 -18.19 1.52
CA GLU A 302 -10.17 -18.61 2.48
C GLU A 302 -11.33 -17.64 2.63
N GLY A 303 -11.12 -16.33 2.44
CA GLY A 303 -12.22 -15.38 2.51
C GLY A 303 -11.89 -13.91 2.28
N VAL A 304 -12.93 -13.10 2.21
CA VAL A 304 -12.86 -11.67 1.90
C VAL A 304 -12.35 -10.81 3.06
N GLN A 305 -12.35 -11.34 4.28
CA GLN A 305 -11.97 -10.62 5.51
C GLN A 305 -10.52 -10.14 5.53
N PHE A 306 -9.66 -10.63 4.65
CA PHE A 306 -8.27 -10.18 4.51
C PHE A 306 -8.05 -9.28 3.29
N ARG A 307 -9.11 -8.89 2.58
CA ARG A 307 -9.05 -8.07 1.38
C ARG A 307 -9.25 -6.59 1.70
N ALA A 308 -8.65 -5.71 0.89
CA ALA A 308 -8.79 -4.27 1.10
C ALA A 308 -10.25 -3.80 0.94
N SER A 309 -11.00 -4.43 0.04
CA SER A 309 -12.43 -4.17 -0.17
C SER A 309 -13.26 -4.32 1.11
N TYR A 310 -12.97 -5.35 1.91
CA TYR A 310 -13.62 -5.58 3.20
C TYR A 310 -13.36 -4.43 4.16
N PHE A 311 -12.09 -4.08 4.40
CA PHE A 311 -11.72 -3.01 5.35
C PHE A 311 -12.18 -1.62 4.92
N LEU A 312 -12.45 -1.40 3.63
CA LEU A 312 -12.97 -0.14 3.12
C LEU A 312 -14.46 0.08 3.46
N GLN A 313 -15.20 -1.02 3.68
CA GLN A 313 -16.59 -0.97 4.12
C GLN A 313 -16.70 -0.47 5.56
N PRO A 314 -17.78 0.26 5.89
CA PRO A 314 -17.97 0.80 7.23
C PRO A 314 -18.28 -0.34 8.22
N GLU A 315 -17.87 -0.15 9.47
CA GLU A 315 -18.11 -1.11 10.55
C GLU A 315 -19.31 -0.67 11.37
N LEU A 316 -20.24 -1.58 11.64
CA LEU A 316 -21.37 -1.30 12.52
C LEU A 316 -20.95 -1.32 13.99
N THR A 317 -21.58 -0.46 14.79
CA THR A 317 -21.48 -0.52 16.25
C THR A 317 -22.11 -1.82 16.78
N PRO A 318 -21.79 -2.26 18.01
CA PRO A 318 -22.40 -3.48 18.57
C PRO A 318 -23.94 -3.49 18.61
N SER A 319 -24.57 -2.31 18.65
CA SER A 319 -26.02 -2.18 18.57
C SER A 319 -26.57 -2.26 17.14
N ASN A 320 -25.70 -2.21 16.12
CA ASN A 320 -26.03 -2.09 14.70
C ASN A 320 -26.87 -0.85 14.34
N LEU A 321 -26.91 0.17 15.20
CA LEU A 321 -27.70 1.40 14.98
C LEU A 321 -26.90 2.54 14.35
N SER A 322 -25.59 2.41 14.25
CA SER A 322 -24.70 3.42 13.69
C SER A 322 -23.39 2.79 13.23
N PHE A 323 -22.60 3.53 12.45
CA PHE A 323 -21.26 3.11 12.09
C PHE A 323 -20.24 3.54 13.14
N ARG A 324 -19.28 2.65 13.43
CA ARG A 324 -18.17 2.87 14.35
C ARG A 324 -17.09 3.74 13.74
N ASP A 325 -16.79 3.55 12.46
CA ASP A 325 -15.65 4.13 11.75
C ASP A 325 -16.03 5.12 10.64
N LEU A 326 -17.33 5.41 10.48
CA LEU A 326 -17.87 6.39 9.54
C LEU A 326 -18.81 7.35 10.29
N VAL A 327 -18.34 8.55 10.57
CA VAL A 327 -19.07 9.58 11.34
C VAL A 327 -19.08 10.88 10.55
N TRP A 328 -20.18 11.62 10.57
CA TRP A 328 -20.32 12.90 9.87
C TRP A 328 -19.85 14.08 10.74
N ASP A 329 -19.07 14.98 10.15
CA ASP A 329 -18.64 16.25 10.75
C ASP A 329 -19.44 17.39 10.08
N PRO A 330 -20.47 17.95 10.76
CA PRO A 330 -21.33 18.98 10.19
C PRO A 330 -20.62 20.33 10.00
N GLU A 331 -19.58 20.62 10.78
CA GLU A 331 -18.83 21.88 10.68
C GLU A 331 -17.96 21.89 9.43
N LYS A 332 -17.33 20.74 9.12
CA LYS A 332 -16.46 20.60 7.94
C LYS A 332 -17.19 20.14 6.70
N GLY A 333 -18.47 19.77 6.82
CA GLY A 333 -19.29 19.25 5.72
C GLY A 333 -18.71 17.98 5.08
N THR A 334 -18.09 17.12 5.87
CA THR A 334 -17.47 15.88 5.40
C THR A 334 -17.40 14.85 6.52
N ILE A 335 -16.81 13.68 6.28
CA ILE A 335 -16.61 12.65 7.31
C ILE A 335 -15.53 13.08 8.33
N GLN A 336 -15.68 12.62 9.57
CA GLN A 336 -14.78 12.95 10.66
C GLN A 336 -13.39 12.34 10.45
N SER A 337 -12.35 13.15 10.64
CA SER A 337 -10.95 12.71 10.64
C SER A 337 -10.66 11.80 11.84
N ARG A 338 -10.00 10.66 11.58
CA ARG A 338 -9.57 9.66 12.57
C ARG A 338 -8.05 9.50 12.54
N PRO A 339 -7.32 10.14 13.46
CA PRO A 339 -5.91 9.87 13.68
C PRO A 339 -5.73 8.44 14.20
N THR A 340 -4.62 7.80 13.83
CA THR A 340 -4.31 6.43 14.24
C THR A 340 -2.93 6.36 14.88
N ARG A 341 -2.78 5.44 15.85
CA ARG A 341 -1.49 5.19 16.54
C ARG A 341 -0.36 4.84 15.56
N ILE A 342 -0.64 4.00 14.57
CA ILE A 342 0.27 3.68 13.46
C ILE A 342 -0.24 4.42 12.24
N SER A 343 0.57 5.32 11.68
CA SER A 343 0.28 6.04 10.43
C SER A 343 1.62 6.42 9.78
N LEU A 344 2.06 5.62 8.81
CA LEU A 344 3.38 5.78 8.18
C LEU A 344 3.37 5.36 6.72
N VAL A 345 4.44 5.71 6.00
CA VAL A 345 4.71 5.21 4.65
C VAL A 345 5.84 4.18 4.72
N LEU A 346 5.61 3.02 4.14
CA LEU A 346 6.58 1.96 3.95
C LEU A 346 6.96 1.88 2.47
N THR A 347 8.25 1.96 2.16
CA THR A 347 8.77 1.75 0.82
C THR A 347 9.52 0.41 0.76
N LEU A 348 9.03 -0.54 -0.04
CA LEU A 348 9.79 -1.72 -0.44
C LEU A 348 10.89 -1.30 -1.42
N TRP A 349 12.14 -1.65 -1.15
CA TRP A 349 13.28 -1.22 -1.97
C TRP A 349 13.80 -2.36 -2.85
N ASN A 350 14.31 -3.41 -2.22
CA ASN A 350 14.74 -4.62 -2.91
C ASN A 350 14.84 -5.80 -1.93
N CYS A 351 14.87 -7.00 -2.49
CA CYS A 351 15.28 -8.21 -1.79
C CYS A 351 16.57 -8.73 -2.41
N LYS A 352 17.48 -9.27 -1.60
CA LYS A 352 18.77 -9.80 -2.05
C LYS A 352 18.97 -11.21 -1.54
N GLY A 353 19.64 -12.03 -2.35
CA GLY A 353 20.05 -13.38 -1.94
C GLY A 353 18.90 -14.37 -1.85
N ILE A 354 17.73 -14.09 -2.42
CA ILE A 354 16.57 -14.98 -2.32
C ILE A 354 16.90 -16.33 -2.96
N PRO A 355 16.72 -17.46 -2.25
CA PRO A 355 16.92 -18.78 -2.82
C PRO A 355 16.01 -18.99 -4.02
N PHE A 356 16.48 -19.75 -5.00
CA PHE A 356 15.72 -19.99 -6.23
C PHE A 356 15.25 -21.45 -6.24
N PRO A 357 14.00 -21.74 -6.61
CA PRO A 357 13.53 -23.12 -6.76
C PRO A 357 14.29 -23.85 -7.88
N GLY A 358 14.30 -25.18 -7.84
CA GLY A 358 14.92 -26.04 -8.84
C GLY A 358 14.23 -25.99 -10.21
N LEU A 359 14.88 -26.57 -11.22
CA LEU A 359 14.46 -26.52 -12.64
C LEU A 359 13.11 -27.19 -12.92
N SER A 360 12.57 -27.99 -12.00
CA SER A 360 11.25 -28.62 -12.13
C SER A 360 10.08 -27.65 -11.95
N ILE A 361 10.37 -26.44 -11.49
CA ILE A 361 9.38 -25.39 -11.19
C ILE A 361 9.64 -24.18 -12.09
N GLN A 362 8.61 -23.74 -12.79
CA GLN A 362 8.63 -22.49 -13.54
C GLN A 362 8.01 -21.38 -12.69
N VAL A 363 8.80 -20.34 -12.39
CA VAL A 363 8.33 -19.17 -11.63
C VAL A 363 7.60 -18.21 -12.57
N LEU A 364 6.33 -17.93 -12.26
CA LEU A 364 5.46 -17.03 -13.01
C LEU A 364 5.47 -15.61 -12.45
N SER A 365 5.47 -15.47 -11.11
CA SER A 365 5.52 -14.17 -10.42
C SER A 365 6.41 -14.23 -9.19
N ARG A 366 6.96 -13.07 -8.82
CA ARG A 366 7.67 -12.81 -7.56
C ARG A 366 7.00 -11.62 -6.91
N HIS A 367 6.72 -11.69 -5.62
CA HIS A 367 5.98 -10.65 -4.92
C HIS A 367 6.25 -10.65 -3.42
N VAL A 368 5.84 -9.59 -2.76
CA VAL A 368 5.81 -9.48 -1.30
C VAL A 368 4.37 -9.28 -0.89
N ARG A 369 3.90 -10.07 0.06
CA ARG A 369 2.65 -9.79 0.78
C ARG A 369 2.99 -9.22 2.15
N LEU A 370 2.28 -8.16 2.53
CA LEU A 370 2.44 -7.56 3.84
C LEU A 370 1.10 -7.29 4.52
N CYS A 371 1.10 -7.41 5.85
CA CYS A 371 -0.04 -7.18 6.71
C CYS A 371 0.40 -6.79 8.12
N LEU A 372 -0.52 -6.27 8.90
CA LEU A 372 -0.33 -6.10 10.34
C LEU A 372 -0.56 -7.43 11.05
N PHE A 373 0.33 -7.76 11.97
CA PHE A 373 0.38 -9.04 12.65
C PHE A 373 0.80 -8.82 14.11
N ASP A 374 0.17 -9.50 15.06
CA ASP A 374 0.48 -9.39 16.49
C ASP A 374 1.32 -10.57 17.04
N GLY A 375 1.82 -11.45 16.18
CA GLY A 375 2.49 -12.68 16.59
C GLY A 375 1.59 -13.91 16.55
N ASN A 376 0.26 -13.74 16.53
CA ASN A 376 -0.69 -14.84 16.49
C ASN A 376 -1.85 -14.65 15.48
N ARG A 377 -2.27 -13.41 15.23
CA ARG A 377 -3.41 -13.06 14.36
C ARG A 377 -3.03 -11.98 13.36
N ILE A 378 -3.65 -12.05 12.19
CA ILE A 378 -3.58 -11.00 11.18
C ILE A 378 -4.62 -9.93 11.52
N LEU A 379 -4.18 -8.67 11.57
CA LEU A 379 -4.99 -7.55 12.05
C LEU A 379 -5.49 -6.63 10.94
N SER A 380 -4.98 -6.76 9.71
CA SER A 380 -5.33 -5.89 8.56
C SER A 380 -5.65 -6.68 7.31
N ASN A 381 -6.00 -5.98 6.24
CA ASN A 381 -5.92 -6.56 4.91
C ASN A 381 -4.48 -6.95 4.56
N ILE A 382 -4.36 -7.92 3.67
CA ILE A 382 -3.10 -8.38 3.10
C ILE A 382 -2.88 -7.60 1.80
N HIS A 383 -1.84 -6.78 1.77
CA HIS A 383 -1.46 -6.01 0.59
C HIS A 383 -0.36 -6.74 -0.18
N THR A 384 -0.47 -6.77 -1.52
CA THR A 384 0.47 -7.49 -2.39
C THR A 384 1.20 -6.51 -3.29
N VAL A 385 2.54 -6.59 -3.32
CA VAL A 385 3.40 -5.82 -4.23
C VAL A 385 4.22 -6.78 -5.08
N ARG A 386 4.08 -6.69 -6.40
CA ARG A 386 4.83 -7.50 -7.36
C ARG A 386 6.23 -6.94 -7.55
N ALA A 387 7.21 -7.84 -7.58
CA ALA A 387 8.60 -7.50 -7.78
C ALA A 387 9.00 -7.60 -9.25
N MET A 388 9.90 -6.71 -9.67
CA MET A 388 10.67 -6.84 -10.90
C MET A 388 11.97 -7.60 -10.65
N TRP A 389 12.48 -8.27 -11.69
CA TRP A 389 13.73 -9.02 -11.60
C TRP A 389 14.45 -9.02 -12.95
N GLN A 390 15.75 -9.30 -12.93
CA GLN A 390 16.56 -9.41 -14.15
C GLN A 390 17.16 -10.81 -14.28
N PRO A 391 17.18 -11.42 -15.48
CA PRO A 391 17.78 -12.73 -15.71
C PRO A 391 19.26 -12.82 -15.30
N LYS A 392 19.99 -11.69 -15.39
CA LYS A 392 21.41 -11.60 -14.97
C LYS A 392 21.59 -11.70 -13.45
N ASN A 393 20.55 -11.40 -12.67
CA ASN A 393 20.59 -11.42 -11.21
C ASN A 393 19.25 -11.90 -10.63
N PRO A 394 18.92 -13.20 -10.81
CA PRO A 394 17.59 -13.74 -10.48
C PRO A 394 17.28 -13.81 -8.98
N LYS A 395 18.31 -13.70 -8.13
CA LYS A 395 18.20 -13.69 -6.66
C LYS A 395 17.96 -12.30 -6.08
N THR A 396 17.92 -11.28 -6.94
CA THR A 396 17.67 -9.90 -6.54
C THR A 396 16.34 -9.46 -7.12
N TRP A 397 15.46 -9.02 -6.24
CA TRP A 397 14.13 -8.54 -6.59
C TRP A 397 14.08 -7.04 -6.32
N THR A 398 13.49 -6.27 -7.21
CA THR A 398 13.43 -4.81 -7.11
C THR A 398 11.99 -4.35 -7.19
N PHE A 399 11.67 -3.30 -6.42
CA PHE A 399 10.34 -2.69 -6.41
C PHE A 399 10.46 -1.26 -6.90
N SER A 400 9.42 -0.76 -7.55
CA SER A 400 9.40 0.64 -8.00
C SER A 400 9.03 1.51 -6.81
N PRO A 401 9.90 2.43 -6.35
CA PRO A 401 9.63 3.20 -5.15
C PRO A 401 8.51 4.22 -5.34
N ARG A 402 8.15 4.57 -6.59
CA ARG A 402 6.98 5.39 -6.93
C ARG A 402 6.45 4.99 -8.29
N VAL A 403 5.15 4.75 -8.36
CA VAL A 403 4.43 4.59 -9.62
C VAL A 403 3.96 5.96 -10.11
N THR A 404 4.54 6.44 -11.21
CA THR A 404 4.07 7.63 -11.95
C THR A 404 3.66 7.25 -13.37
N GLY A 405 2.67 7.94 -13.92
CA GLY A 405 2.17 7.70 -15.27
C GLY A 405 1.59 6.29 -15.48
N ILE A 406 2.12 5.60 -16.49
CA ILE A 406 1.62 4.31 -17.03
C ILE A 406 2.11 3.06 -16.27
N LEU A 407 3.00 3.22 -15.29
CA LEU A 407 3.51 2.07 -14.55
C LEU A 407 2.36 1.43 -13.75
N PRO A 408 2.20 0.10 -13.75
CA PRO A 408 1.14 -0.54 -12.98
C PRO A 408 1.33 -0.34 -11.47
N CYS A 409 0.25 -0.01 -10.77
CA CYS A 409 0.20 0.14 -9.32
C CYS A 409 0.72 -1.10 -8.57
N LEU A 410 0.61 -2.27 -9.19
CA LEU A 410 0.96 -3.53 -8.56
C LEU A 410 2.48 -3.62 -8.32
N LEU A 411 3.26 -2.79 -9.02
CA LEU A 411 4.70 -2.64 -8.85
C LEU A 411 5.08 -1.54 -7.85
N ASP A 412 4.09 -0.82 -7.30
CA ASP A 412 4.30 0.27 -6.36
C ASP A 412 4.79 -0.24 -5.02
N GLY A 413 6.06 0.01 -4.74
CA GLY A 413 6.68 -0.30 -3.46
C GLY A 413 6.32 0.69 -2.36
N ASP A 414 5.69 1.84 -2.67
CA ASP A 414 5.26 2.84 -1.69
C ASP A 414 3.85 2.53 -1.16
N CYS A 415 3.78 2.03 0.07
CA CYS A 415 2.53 1.66 0.75
C CYS A 415 2.27 2.57 1.95
N PHE A 416 1.02 2.98 2.17
CA PHE A 416 0.61 3.51 3.48
C PHE A 416 0.20 2.37 4.42
N ILE A 417 0.45 2.55 5.71
CA ILE A 417 0.05 1.61 6.76
C ILE A 417 -0.66 2.40 7.85
N ARG A 418 -1.89 1.99 8.16
CA ARG A 418 -2.71 2.57 9.23
C ARG A 418 -3.18 1.50 10.19
N SER A 419 -3.11 1.79 11.49
CA SER A 419 -3.73 0.97 12.52
C SER A 419 -3.91 1.74 13.81
N ASN A 420 -4.98 1.44 14.52
CA ASN A 420 -5.18 1.87 15.89
C ASN A 420 -5.12 0.71 16.90
N ALA A 421 -4.68 -0.48 16.47
CA ALA A 421 -4.60 -1.63 17.35
C ALA A 421 -3.60 -1.41 18.51
N SER A 422 -4.00 -1.83 19.71
CA SER A 422 -3.26 -1.63 20.95
C SER A 422 -2.30 -2.77 21.30
N SER A 423 -2.26 -3.85 20.50
CA SER A 423 -1.42 -5.02 20.79
C SER A 423 0.05 -4.62 21.00
N PRO A 424 0.72 -5.11 22.06
CA PRO A 424 2.12 -4.79 22.34
C PRO A 424 3.08 -5.41 21.32
N ASP A 425 2.68 -6.52 20.70
CA ASP A 425 3.47 -7.25 19.71
C ASP A 425 3.08 -6.92 18.28
N ILE A 426 2.30 -5.87 18.06
CA ILE A 426 1.95 -5.42 16.72
C ILE A 426 3.20 -5.13 15.90
N GLY A 427 3.22 -5.66 14.69
CA GLY A 427 4.23 -5.37 13.70
C GLY A 427 3.75 -5.61 12.28
N ILE A 428 4.63 -5.31 11.34
CA ILE A 428 4.41 -5.52 9.92
C ILE A 428 5.08 -6.84 9.56
N LEU A 429 4.26 -7.81 9.15
CA LEU A 429 4.71 -9.08 8.63
C LEU A 429 4.91 -8.95 7.12
N PHE A 430 6.03 -9.43 6.61
CA PHE A 430 6.34 -9.54 5.18
C PHE A 430 6.53 -11.02 4.83
N GLU A 431 5.82 -11.50 3.82
CA GLU A 431 6.02 -12.81 3.22
C GLU A 431 6.47 -12.64 1.77
N LEU A 432 7.65 -13.16 1.42
CA LEU A 432 8.15 -13.13 0.06
C LEU A 432 7.59 -14.35 -0.67
N GLY A 433 6.76 -14.12 -1.68
CA GLY A 433 6.08 -15.19 -2.42
C GLY A 433 6.62 -15.40 -3.83
N ILE A 434 6.55 -16.64 -4.30
CA ILE A 434 6.63 -16.98 -5.73
C ILE A 434 5.39 -17.74 -6.16
N THR A 435 4.75 -17.26 -7.23
CA THR A 435 3.72 -18.05 -7.92
C THR A 435 4.40 -18.89 -8.98
N TYR A 436 4.05 -20.17 -9.05
CA TYR A 436 4.71 -21.11 -9.94
C TYR A 436 3.75 -22.06 -10.65
N ILE A 437 4.28 -22.70 -11.68
CA ILE A 437 3.69 -23.88 -12.30
C ILE A 437 4.72 -25.01 -12.31
N ARG A 438 4.29 -26.23 -11.97
CA ARG A 438 5.14 -27.41 -11.95
C ARG A 438 5.24 -28.00 -13.36
N ASN A 439 6.45 -28.10 -13.91
CA ASN A 439 6.66 -28.55 -15.29
C ASN A 439 6.15 -29.97 -15.56
N SER A 440 6.17 -30.85 -14.55
CA SER A 440 5.77 -32.25 -14.70
C SER A 440 4.25 -32.49 -14.62
N THR A 441 3.51 -31.65 -13.89
CA THR A 441 2.08 -31.86 -13.63
C THR A 441 1.18 -30.76 -14.20
N GLY A 442 1.74 -29.58 -14.52
CA GLY A 442 0.96 -28.39 -14.88
C GLY A 442 0.25 -27.73 -13.69
N GLU A 443 0.47 -28.24 -12.47
CA GLU A 443 -0.15 -27.72 -11.25
C GLU A 443 0.42 -26.33 -10.91
N ARG A 444 -0.48 -25.41 -10.56
CA ARG A 444 -0.13 -24.05 -10.13
C ARG A 444 -0.25 -23.95 -8.62
N GLY A 445 0.65 -23.18 -8.01
CA GLY A 445 0.64 -22.94 -6.58
C GLY A 445 1.48 -21.75 -6.19
N GLU A 446 1.56 -21.51 -4.88
CA GLU A 446 2.37 -20.43 -4.34
C GLU A 446 3.21 -20.84 -3.15
N LEU A 447 4.50 -20.47 -3.18
CA LEU A 447 5.45 -20.75 -2.10
C LEU A 447 5.93 -19.47 -1.44
N SER A 448 6.06 -19.53 -0.12
CA SER A 448 6.84 -18.61 0.68
C SER A 448 8.33 -18.91 0.51
N CYS A 449 9.08 -17.93 0.02
CA CYS A 449 10.54 -17.88 -0.04
C CYS A 449 11.17 -17.29 1.22
N GLY A 450 10.40 -17.22 2.30
CA GLY A 450 10.81 -16.69 3.59
C GLY A 450 10.03 -15.43 3.98
N TRP A 451 10.10 -15.12 5.26
CA TRP A 451 9.33 -14.05 5.87
C TRP A 451 10.19 -13.19 6.79
N ALA A 452 9.74 -11.96 7.01
CA ALA A 452 10.36 -10.99 7.91
C ALA A 452 9.30 -10.28 8.74
N PHE A 453 9.71 -9.75 9.89
CA PHE A 453 8.82 -9.03 10.79
C PHE A 453 9.49 -7.75 11.29
N LEU A 454 8.76 -6.64 11.24
CA LEU A 454 9.22 -5.33 11.68
C LEU A 454 8.24 -4.70 12.66
N LYS A 455 8.69 -4.45 13.89
CA LYS A 455 7.91 -3.68 14.87
C LYS A 455 7.99 -2.17 14.55
N PRO A 456 6.85 -1.46 14.46
CA PRO A 456 6.81 -0.02 14.24
C PRO A 456 7.16 0.79 15.50
N PHE A 457 7.19 0.13 16.66
CA PHE A 457 7.63 0.71 17.93
C PHE A 457 8.82 -0.08 18.48
N ASP A 458 9.72 0.61 19.17
CA ASP A 458 10.80 -0.04 19.90
C ASP A 458 10.32 -0.62 21.25
N ALA A 459 11.23 -1.24 22.00
CA ALA A 459 10.92 -1.85 23.29
C ALA A 459 10.47 -0.83 24.36
N SER A 460 10.74 0.46 24.17
CA SER A 460 10.28 1.55 25.04
C SER A 460 8.90 2.09 24.64
N GLY A 461 8.33 1.61 23.52
CA GLY A 461 7.05 2.06 22.99
C GLY A 461 7.14 3.29 22.09
N LEU A 462 8.35 3.79 21.82
CA LEU A 462 8.55 4.94 20.92
C LEU A 462 8.52 4.49 19.45
N PRO A 463 7.99 5.31 18.52
CA PRO A 463 8.03 5.02 17.10
C PRO A 463 9.46 4.83 16.60
N VAL A 464 9.68 3.79 15.80
CA VAL A 464 11.00 3.55 15.22
C VAL A 464 11.38 4.66 14.23
N SER A 465 12.68 4.99 14.16
CA SER A 465 13.16 6.11 13.35
C SER A 465 12.92 5.92 11.84
N SER A 466 12.66 7.03 11.14
CA SER A 466 12.47 7.01 9.69
C SER A 466 13.80 6.75 8.97
N LYS A 467 14.10 5.47 8.71
CA LYS A 467 15.32 5.02 8.01
C LYS A 467 15.06 3.76 7.19
N THR A 468 16.11 3.31 6.51
CA THR A 468 16.13 2.01 5.83
C THR A 468 16.49 0.91 6.83
N TYR A 469 15.73 -0.18 6.79
CA TYR A 469 15.89 -1.38 7.59
C TYR A 469 16.28 -2.54 6.69
N GLU A 470 17.33 -3.25 7.10
CA GLU A 470 17.75 -4.51 6.49
C GLU A 470 17.20 -5.65 7.34
N LEU A 471 16.16 -6.32 6.83
CA LEU A 471 15.49 -7.41 7.51
C LEU A 471 16.03 -8.75 7.00
N LEU A 472 16.52 -9.58 7.91
CA LEU A 472 16.88 -10.97 7.60
C LEU A 472 15.62 -11.79 7.38
N LEU A 473 15.66 -12.68 6.39
CA LEU A 473 14.53 -13.57 6.12
C LEU A 473 14.65 -14.87 6.90
N ASN A 474 13.55 -15.23 7.55
CA ASN A 474 13.35 -16.52 8.21
C ASN A 474 12.76 -17.52 7.21
N GLY A 475 13.10 -18.80 7.35
CA GLY A 475 12.42 -19.88 6.66
C GLY A 475 11.14 -20.29 7.39
N GLY A 476 10.41 -21.24 6.82
CA GLY A 476 9.18 -21.75 7.43
C GLY A 476 8.00 -20.80 7.27
N THR A 477 7.01 -20.96 8.14
CA THR A 477 5.87 -20.04 8.25
C THR A 477 6.12 -18.98 9.34
N PRO A 478 5.38 -17.86 9.35
CA PRO A 478 5.44 -16.86 10.42
C PRO A 478 5.17 -17.39 11.83
N TYR A 479 4.58 -18.59 11.93
CA TYR A 479 4.25 -19.26 13.19
C TYR A 479 5.31 -20.28 13.63
N GLU A 480 6.27 -20.60 12.75
CA GLU A 480 7.38 -21.50 13.03
C GLU A 480 8.60 -20.71 13.54
N LYS A 481 9.25 -21.21 14.59
CA LYS A 481 10.46 -20.59 15.15
C LYS A 481 11.71 -21.39 14.77
N GLY A 482 12.79 -20.69 14.43
CA GLY A 482 14.11 -21.29 14.24
C GLY A 482 14.33 -22.03 12.92
N VAL A 483 13.42 -21.89 11.95
CA VAL A 483 13.59 -22.51 10.63
C VAL A 483 14.52 -21.67 9.77
N GLU A 484 15.68 -22.24 9.40
CA GLU A 484 16.62 -21.58 8.50
C GLU A 484 16.11 -21.60 7.06
N LEU A 485 16.20 -20.46 6.37
CA LEU A 485 15.75 -20.34 4.99
C LEU A 485 16.64 -21.13 3.99
N ASP A 486 17.96 -21.12 4.20
CA ASP A 486 18.92 -21.92 3.43
C ASP A 486 20.03 -22.48 4.34
N PRO A 487 19.89 -23.73 4.82
CA PRO A 487 20.88 -24.39 5.68
C PRO A 487 22.25 -24.57 5.04
N SER A 488 22.40 -24.38 3.72
CA SER A 488 23.71 -24.43 3.05
C SER A 488 24.60 -23.22 3.37
N ILE A 489 24.00 -22.10 3.79
CA ILE A 489 24.71 -20.88 4.17
C ILE A 489 25.35 -21.05 5.55
N SER A 490 24.59 -21.54 6.53
CA SER A 490 25.07 -21.84 7.89
C SER A 490 26.15 -22.93 7.89
N ARG A 491 26.01 -23.99 7.09
CA ARG A 491 27.02 -25.05 6.96
C ARG A 491 28.36 -24.61 6.38
N ARG A 492 28.40 -23.48 5.67
CA ARG A 492 29.65 -22.90 5.14
C ARG A 492 30.30 -21.93 6.13
N ALA A 493 29.66 -21.58 7.25
CA ALA A 493 30.23 -20.68 8.24
C ALA A 493 31.37 -21.38 9.01
N GLY A 494 32.62 -21.14 8.62
CA GLY A 494 33.77 -21.56 9.43
C GLY A 494 33.80 -20.84 10.78
N SER A 495 34.52 -21.40 11.76
CA SER A 495 34.62 -20.92 13.16
C SER A 495 35.27 -19.52 13.34
N SER A 496 35.62 -18.83 12.27
CA SER A 496 36.28 -17.52 12.29
C SER A 496 35.25 -16.38 12.23
N VAL A 497 35.42 -15.37 13.09
CA VAL A 497 34.57 -14.17 13.19
C VAL A 497 34.47 -13.42 11.85
N PHE A 498 35.57 -13.36 11.08
CA PHE A 498 35.57 -12.75 9.75
C PHE A 498 34.72 -13.54 8.75
N HIS A 499 34.77 -14.87 8.84
CA HIS A 499 33.93 -15.76 8.05
C HIS A 499 32.45 -15.60 8.45
N HIS A 500 32.16 -15.42 9.73
CA HIS A 500 30.81 -15.15 10.23
C HIS A 500 30.23 -13.83 9.67
N MET A 501 31.02 -12.73 9.66
CA MET A 501 30.59 -11.46 9.04
C MET A 501 30.32 -11.57 7.53
N ILE A 502 31.14 -12.32 6.80
CA ILE A 502 30.90 -12.59 5.36
C ILE A 502 29.65 -13.45 5.16
N THR A 503 29.34 -14.34 6.09
CA THR A 503 28.18 -15.23 6.01
C THR A 503 26.87 -14.47 6.27
N LEU A 504 26.87 -13.50 7.20
CA LEU A 504 25.73 -12.59 7.43
C LEU A 504 25.38 -11.77 6.18
N ARG A 505 26.38 -11.31 5.42
CA ARG A 505 26.15 -10.60 4.13
C ARG A 505 25.62 -11.50 3.01
N LYS A 506 25.69 -12.82 3.17
CA LYS A 506 25.17 -13.79 2.20
C LYS A 506 23.76 -14.27 2.53
N GLN A 507 23.24 -13.95 3.72
CA GLN A 507 21.88 -14.33 4.09
C GLN A 507 20.85 -13.56 3.24
N PRO A 508 19.71 -14.18 2.93
CA PRO A 508 18.63 -13.53 2.22
C PRO A 508 18.07 -12.36 3.04
N GLN A 509 17.86 -11.22 2.39
CA GLN A 509 17.50 -9.97 3.05
C GLN A 509 16.39 -9.24 2.28
N LEU A 510 15.52 -8.58 3.03
CA LEU A 510 14.53 -7.62 2.55
C LEU A 510 14.92 -6.21 3.04
N LEU A 511 15.00 -5.26 2.11
CA LEU A 511 15.26 -3.85 2.42
C LEU A 511 13.96 -3.07 2.35
N VAL A 512 13.56 -2.48 3.49
CA VAL A 512 12.38 -1.64 3.61
C VAL A 512 12.76 -0.28 4.17
N LYS A 513 12.12 0.80 3.72
CA LYS A 513 12.32 2.15 4.25
C LYS A 513 11.04 2.64 4.90
N LEU A 514 11.13 3.07 6.15
CA LEU A 514 10.01 3.73 6.85
C LEU A 514 10.16 5.24 6.73
N ARG A 515 9.02 5.93 6.51
CA ARG A 515 8.93 7.38 6.41
C ARG A 515 7.71 7.90 7.14
N SER A 516 7.85 9.09 7.72
CA SER A 516 6.72 9.88 8.19
C SER A 516 5.85 10.35 7.01
N LEU A 517 4.59 10.62 7.32
CA LEU A 517 3.63 11.19 6.38
C LEU A 517 3.81 12.72 6.29
N SER A 518 3.61 13.27 5.10
CA SER A 518 3.44 14.72 4.94
C SER A 518 2.11 15.16 5.56
N THR A 519 1.97 16.45 5.88
CA THR A 519 0.74 17.03 6.42
C THR A 519 -0.47 16.75 5.51
N GLN A 520 -0.30 16.89 4.20
CA GLN A 520 -1.35 16.64 3.21
C GLN A 520 -1.75 15.15 3.17
N SER A 521 -0.78 14.23 3.07
CA SER A 521 -1.08 12.79 3.04
C SER A 521 -1.69 12.33 4.35
N LYS A 522 -1.25 12.86 5.49
CA LYS A 522 -1.84 12.57 6.81
C LYS A 522 -3.30 13.01 6.88
N ALA A 523 -3.63 14.20 6.37
CA ALA A 523 -5.00 14.71 6.33
C ALA A 523 -5.92 13.82 5.48
N ILE A 524 -5.45 13.36 4.30
CA ILE A 524 -6.20 12.44 3.43
C ILE A 524 -6.40 11.10 4.13
N LEU A 525 -5.31 10.50 4.61
CA LEU A 525 -5.33 9.18 5.20
C LEU A 525 -6.24 9.15 6.43
N ASN A 526 -6.28 10.22 7.24
CA ASN A 526 -7.17 10.30 8.40
C ASN A 526 -8.66 10.19 8.08
N LEU A 527 -9.07 10.38 6.82
CA LEU A 527 -10.46 10.18 6.39
C LEU A 527 -10.73 8.73 5.95
N LEU A 528 -9.71 7.89 5.86
CA LEU A 528 -9.82 6.46 5.56
C LEU A 528 -10.02 5.64 6.85
N PRO A 529 -10.47 4.37 6.75
CA PRO A 529 -10.58 3.46 7.88
C PRO A 529 -9.31 3.41 8.75
N GLU A 530 -9.50 3.13 10.05
CA GLU A 530 -8.41 3.12 11.02
C GLU A 530 -7.38 2.02 10.76
N VAL A 531 -7.83 0.90 10.18
CA VAL A 531 -6.98 -0.21 9.79
C VAL A 531 -7.07 -0.42 8.29
N LEU A 532 -6.01 -0.05 7.58
CA LEU A 532 -5.92 -0.24 6.14
C LEU A 532 -4.46 -0.17 5.70
N ILE A 533 -4.08 -1.07 4.79
CA ILE A 533 -2.82 -1.03 4.06
C ILE A 533 -3.14 -0.91 2.58
N GLY A 534 -2.49 0.00 1.88
CA GLY A 534 -2.66 0.16 0.45
C GLY A 534 -1.51 0.92 -0.19
N SER A 535 -1.54 1.01 -1.51
CA SER A 535 -0.56 1.79 -2.27
C SER A 535 -0.83 3.29 -2.12
N MET A 536 0.25 4.08 -2.02
CA MET A 536 0.18 5.54 -1.98
C MET A 536 -0.45 6.13 -3.25
N CYS A 537 -0.37 5.45 -4.40
CA CYS A 537 -0.93 5.95 -5.65
C CYS A 537 -2.48 5.95 -5.68
N TYR A 538 -3.14 5.31 -4.72
CA TYR A 538 -4.61 5.20 -4.64
C TYR A 538 -5.27 6.02 -3.55
N ILE A 539 -4.51 6.75 -2.72
CA ILE A 539 -5.07 7.45 -1.55
C ILE A 539 -6.20 8.42 -1.92
N HIS A 540 -6.11 9.09 -3.07
CA HIS A 540 -7.14 10.03 -3.53
C HIS A 540 -8.40 9.30 -4.03
N LEU A 541 -8.26 8.18 -4.73
CA LEU A 541 -9.40 7.38 -5.19
C LEU A 541 -10.14 6.75 -4.01
N LEU A 542 -9.39 6.23 -3.02
CA LEU A 542 -9.95 5.71 -1.78
C LEU A 542 -10.65 6.81 -0.97
N LEU A 543 -10.09 8.02 -0.95
CA LEU A 543 -10.71 9.19 -0.31
C LEU A 543 -12.04 9.54 -0.95
N PHE A 544 -12.10 9.64 -2.29
CA PHE A 544 -13.35 9.93 -2.99
C PHE A 544 -14.42 8.91 -2.66
N TYR A 545 -14.09 7.61 -2.74
CA TYR A 545 -15.01 6.55 -2.36
C TYR A 545 -15.51 6.74 -0.92
N ARG A 546 -14.61 6.95 0.03
CA ARG A 546 -14.96 7.06 1.45
C ARG A 546 -15.80 8.30 1.77
N GLN A 547 -15.56 9.42 1.09
CA GLN A 547 -16.37 10.62 1.22
C GLN A 547 -17.77 10.46 0.60
N ILE A 548 -17.86 9.91 -0.61
CA ILE A 548 -19.14 9.61 -1.27
C ILE A 548 -19.95 8.62 -0.43
N LEU A 549 -19.29 7.61 0.14
CA LEU A 549 -19.91 6.69 1.09
C LEU A 549 -20.49 7.43 2.30
N GLY A 550 -19.75 8.39 2.87
CA GLY A 550 -20.24 9.25 3.94
C GLY A 550 -21.44 10.12 3.54
N ASP A 551 -21.40 10.72 2.36
CA ASP A 551 -22.51 11.52 1.84
C ASP A 551 -23.78 10.67 1.71
N VAL A 552 -23.67 9.53 1.01
CA VAL A 552 -24.80 8.67 0.69
C VAL A 552 -25.36 7.97 1.93
N LEU A 553 -24.51 7.55 2.87
CA LEU A 553 -24.94 6.80 4.05
C LEU A 553 -25.36 7.68 5.24
N LEU A 554 -24.83 8.91 5.34
CA LEU A 554 -25.06 9.77 6.52
C LEU A 554 -25.76 11.09 6.18
N ARG A 555 -25.35 11.78 5.11
CA ARG A 555 -25.84 13.14 4.78
C ARG A 555 -27.15 13.11 4.00
N ASP A 556 -27.21 12.29 2.96
CA ASP A 556 -28.26 12.32 1.94
C ASP A 556 -29.47 11.46 2.33
N ARG A 557 -29.40 10.75 3.47
CA ARG A 557 -30.47 9.89 3.96
C ARG A 557 -31.49 10.67 4.79
N LEU A 558 -32.75 10.55 4.40
CA LEU A 558 -33.88 11.06 5.19
C LEU A 558 -34.01 10.36 6.56
N ASN A 559 -33.68 9.06 6.61
CA ASN A 559 -33.68 8.27 7.83
C ASN A 559 -32.49 7.31 7.86
N ILE A 560 -31.55 7.54 8.76
CA ILE A 560 -30.32 6.76 8.94
C ILE A 560 -30.62 5.33 9.45
N GLN A 561 -31.78 5.11 10.08
CA GLN A 561 -32.19 3.80 10.60
C GLN A 561 -32.85 2.89 9.56
N ASN A 562 -33.09 3.38 8.34
CA ASN A 562 -33.60 2.53 7.26
C ASN A 562 -32.45 1.67 6.70
N ALA A 563 -32.72 0.45 6.25
CA ALA A 563 -31.74 -0.44 5.61
C ALA A 563 -32.09 -0.79 4.15
N ASP A 564 -32.99 -0.02 3.52
CA ASP A 564 -33.33 -0.18 2.11
C ASP A 564 -32.09 -0.14 1.21
N LEU A 565 -32.12 -0.97 0.16
CA LEU A 565 -31.09 -1.00 -0.87
C LEU A 565 -30.91 0.39 -1.50
N ILE A 566 -29.66 0.85 -1.58
CA ILE A 566 -29.32 2.16 -2.11
C ILE A 566 -28.87 2.02 -3.56
N GLY A 567 -29.57 2.67 -4.49
CA GLY A 567 -29.19 2.70 -5.89
C GLY A 567 -27.99 3.63 -6.13
N HIS A 568 -26.76 3.14 -5.95
CA HIS A 568 -25.55 3.90 -6.18
C HIS A 568 -24.43 3.01 -6.75
N PRO A 569 -24.21 3.03 -8.09
CA PRO A 569 -23.30 2.09 -8.75
C PRO A 569 -21.87 2.13 -8.21
N VAL A 570 -21.33 3.33 -7.94
CA VAL A 570 -19.97 3.46 -7.37
C VAL A 570 -19.87 2.75 -6.02
N LEU A 571 -20.89 2.86 -5.16
CA LEU A 571 -20.89 2.20 -3.85
C LEU A 571 -20.94 0.68 -4.00
N ALA A 572 -21.80 0.19 -4.90
CA ALA A 572 -22.00 -1.22 -5.18
C ALA A 572 -20.80 -1.90 -5.88
N THR A 573 -20.03 -1.17 -6.69
CA THR A 573 -18.99 -1.78 -7.55
C THR A 573 -17.55 -1.36 -7.24
N PHE A 574 -17.30 -0.29 -6.49
CA PHE A 574 -15.94 0.10 -6.13
C PHE A 574 -15.20 -0.95 -5.28
N PRO A 575 -15.82 -1.68 -4.34
CA PRO A 575 -15.13 -2.76 -3.62
C PRO A 575 -14.66 -3.86 -4.58
N LYS A 576 -15.47 -4.21 -5.60
CA LYS A 576 -15.09 -5.16 -6.65
C LYS A 576 -13.97 -4.62 -7.53
N LEU A 577 -13.99 -3.32 -7.84
CA LEU A 577 -12.93 -2.64 -8.57
C LEU A 577 -11.58 -2.74 -7.84
N LEU A 578 -11.58 -2.54 -6.52
CA LEU A 578 -10.37 -2.55 -5.69
C LEU A 578 -9.62 -3.90 -5.74
N GLU A 579 -10.33 -4.99 -6.04
CA GLU A 579 -9.76 -6.33 -6.23
C GLU A 579 -9.13 -6.53 -7.62
N GLN A 580 -9.25 -5.56 -8.54
CA GLN A 580 -8.71 -5.60 -9.89
C GLN A 580 -7.68 -4.46 -10.09
N PRO A 581 -6.38 -4.74 -9.89
CA PRO A 581 -5.33 -3.72 -9.96
C PRO A 581 -5.27 -2.97 -11.31
N ASP A 582 -5.53 -3.66 -12.41
CA ASP A 582 -5.51 -3.08 -13.76
C ASP A 582 -6.68 -2.11 -14.01
N LEU A 583 -7.86 -2.39 -13.46
CA LEU A 583 -8.97 -1.43 -13.50
C LEU A 583 -8.78 -0.28 -12.52
N MET A 584 -8.18 -0.51 -11.35
CA MET A 584 -7.79 0.58 -10.46
C MET A 584 -6.75 1.50 -11.12
N ASP A 585 -5.80 0.95 -11.90
CA ASP A 585 -4.90 1.74 -12.74
C ASP A 585 -5.64 2.50 -13.84
N ALA A 586 -6.63 1.88 -14.49
CA ALA A 586 -7.48 2.55 -15.47
C ALA A 586 -8.20 3.77 -14.87
N LEU A 587 -8.82 3.61 -13.69
CA LEU A 587 -9.47 4.70 -12.98
C LEU A 587 -8.47 5.79 -12.57
N ARG A 588 -7.30 5.42 -12.06
CA ARG A 588 -6.24 6.36 -11.68
C ARG A 588 -5.79 7.19 -12.88
N SER A 589 -5.55 6.55 -14.02
CA SER A 589 -5.16 7.24 -15.25
C SER A 589 -6.26 8.15 -15.78
N ALA A 590 -7.52 7.68 -15.82
CA ALA A 590 -8.66 8.48 -16.26
C ALA A 590 -8.92 9.68 -15.35
N TRP A 591 -8.77 9.50 -14.03
CA TRP A 591 -8.88 10.58 -13.06
C TRP A 591 -7.76 11.61 -13.22
N ALA A 592 -6.50 11.17 -13.34
CA ALA A 592 -5.37 12.08 -13.52
C ALA A 592 -5.50 12.93 -14.79
N GLU A 593 -5.96 12.32 -15.89
CA GLU A 593 -6.24 13.03 -17.15
C GLU A 593 -7.41 14.00 -17.00
N LYS A 594 -8.49 13.63 -16.29
CA LYS A 594 -9.60 14.56 -16.07
C LYS A 594 -9.20 15.71 -15.14
N GLU A 595 -8.43 15.43 -14.11
CA GLU A 595 -7.97 16.41 -13.12
C GLU A 595 -7.03 17.45 -13.74
N SER A 596 -6.20 17.07 -14.73
CA SER A 596 -5.34 18.04 -15.41
C SER A 596 -6.14 19.11 -16.16
N THR A 597 -7.32 18.77 -16.70
CA THR A 597 -8.19 19.73 -17.41
C THR A 597 -9.06 20.60 -16.48
N LEU A 598 -8.92 20.50 -15.16
CA LEU A 598 -9.75 21.26 -14.21
C LEU A 598 -9.06 22.56 -13.79
N LYS A 599 -9.85 23.63 -13.71
CA LYS A 599 -9.39 24.94 -13.25
C LYS A 599 -9.03 24.89 -11.77
N ARG A 600 -8.12 25.77 -11.33
CA ARG A 600 -7.74 25.88 -9.91
C ARG A 600 -8.93 26.15 -8.98
N SER A 601 -9.97 26.86 -9.44
CA SER A 601 -11.21 27.07 -8.66
C SER A 601 -12.02 25.80 -8.51
N GLU A 602 -12.12 25.00 -9.57
CA GLU A 602 -12.83 23.72 -9.58
C GLU A 602 -12.14 22.69 -8.71
N LYS A 603 -10.80 22.64 -8.74
CA LYS A 603 -9.97 21.79 -7.86
C LYS A 603 -10.12 22.10 -6.37
N ARG A 604 -10.64 23.28 -6.00
CA ARG A 604 -10.92 23.65 -4.60
C ARG A 604 -12.33 23.28 -4.15
N ASP A 605 -13.24 23.06 -5.10
CA ASP A 605 -14.63 22.68 -4.80
C ASP A 605 -14.74 21.16 -4.63
N ARG A 606 -14.89 20.74 -3.37
CA ARG A 606 -14.97 19.32 -3.01
C ARG A 606 -16.22 18.62 -3.54
N GLU A 607 -17.36 19.29 -3.60
CA GLU A 607 -18.61 18.68 -4.08
C GLU A 607 -18.57 18.53 -5.60
N PHE A 608 -18.01 19.53 -6.29
CA PHE A 608 -17.72 19.44 -7.71
C PHE A 608 -16.76 18.28 -8.01
N LEU A 609 -15.65 18.15 -7.30
CA LEU A 609 -14.70 17.05 -7.52
C LEU A 609 -15.32 15.67 -7.31
N LYS A 610 -16.15 15.47 -6.29
CA LYS A 610 -16.89 14.21 -6.09
C LYS A 610 -17.82 13.92 -7.28
N SER A 611 -18.53 14.94 -7.77
CA SER A 611 -19.43 14.80 -8.93
C SER A 611 -18.66 14.42 -10.20
N VAL A 612 -17.53 15.08 -10.46
CA VAL A 612 -16.64 14.74 -11.59
C VAL A 612 -16.05 13.34 -11.43
N PHE A 613 -15.66 12.95 -10.22
CA PHE A 613 -15.13 11.61 -9.95
C PHE A 613 -16.15 10.52 -10.29
N VAL A 614 -17.42 10.72 -9.90
CA VAL A 614 -18.52 9.79 -10.25
C VAL A 614 -18.68 9.68 -11.77
N LEU A 615 -18.62 10.80 -12.51
CA LEU A 615 -18.66 10.79 -13.98
C LEU A 615 -17.47 10.02 -14.57
N VAL A 616 -16.25 10.31 -14.12
CA VAL A 616 -15.04 9.60 -14.56
C VAL A 616 -15.16 8.10 -14.28
N TYR A 617 -15.67 7.71 -13.11
CA TYR A 617 -15.89 6.31 -12.76
C TYR A 617 -16.85 5.63 -13.76
N HIS A 618 -17.96 6.29 -14.09
CA HIS A 618 -18.96 5.80 -15.05
C HIS A 618 -18.43 5.72 -16.48
N ASP A 619 -17.58 6.65 -16.89
CA ASP A 619 -17.02 6.69 -18.23
C ASP A 619 -15.77 5.81 -18.42
N SER A 620 -15.13 5.37 -17.33
CA SER A 620 -13.86 4.62 -17.41
C SER A 620 -13.98 3.16 -16.98
N VAL A 621 -14.46 2.87 -15.77
CA VAL A 621 -14.30 1.53 -15.18
C VAL A 621 -15.61 0.80 -14.98
N PHE A 622 -16.71 1.51 -14.77
CA PHE A 622 -18.02 0.88 -14.64
C PHE A 622 -18.40 0.00 -15.85
N PRO A 623 -18.22 0.44 -17.12
CA PRO A 623 -18.52 -0.40 -18.29
C PRO A 623 -17.61 -1.61 -18.41
N LEU A 624 -16.35 -1.47 -17.98
CA LEU A 624 -15.37 -2.56 -18.00
C LEU A 624 -15.71 -3.65 -16.98
N LEU A 625 -16.19 -3.26 -15.79
CA LEU A 625 -16.65 -4.20 -14.77
C LEU A 625 -17.84 -5.06 -15.24
N GLN A 626 -18.71 -4.51 -16.09
CA GLN A 626 -19.88 -5.20 -16.63
C GLN A 626 -19.63 -5.87 -17.99
N SER A 627 -18.40 -5.79 -18.52
CA SER A 627 -18.04 -6.34 -19.83
C SER A 627 -17.94 -7.85 -19.79
N MET A 628 -18.65 -8.54 -20.70
CA MET A 628 -18.46 -9.98 -20.95
C MET A 628 -17.19 -10.27 -21.76
N LEU A 629 -16.65 -9.26 -22.44
CA LEU A 629 -15.50 -9.42 -23.32
C LEU A 629 -14.19 -9.35 -22.56
N LEU A 630 -14.15 -8.62 -21.44
CA LEU A 630 -12.96 -8.49 -20.63
C LEU A 630 -12.69 -9.83 -19.90
N PRO A 631 -11.59 -10.55 -20.18
CA PRO A 631 -11.29 -11.82 -19.53
C PRO A 631 -11.19 -11.67 -18.02
N GLU A 632 -11.41 -12.72 -17.23
CA GLU A 632 -11.23 -12.67 -15.77
C GLU A 632 -9.81 -12.25 -15.38
N CYS A 633 -9.68 -11.48 -14.29
CA CYS A 633 -8.38 -11.08 -13.75
C CYS A 633 -7.68 -12.30 -13.13
N LYS A 634 -6.65 -12.82 -13.80
CA LYS A 634 -5.88 -13.98 -13.35
C LYS A 634 -4.48 -13.56 -12.89
N TRP A 635 -4.20 -13.82 -11.62
CA TRP A 635 -2.90 -13.52 -11.03
C TRP A 635 -1.76 -14.29 -11.70
N ALA A 636 -0.67 -13.58 -12.02
CA ALA A 636 0.57 -14.15 -12.56
C ALA A 636 0.38 -14.90 -13.88
N GLU A 637 -0.55 -14.44 -14.72
CA GLU A 637 -0.79 -14.98 -16.06
C GLU A 637 -0.56 -13.90 -17.12
N GLU A 638 0.68 -13.78 -17.57
CA GLU A 638 1.16 -12.68 -18.44
C GLU A 638 0.32 -12.50 -19.71
N GLU A 639 -0.13 -13.59 -20.34
CA GLU A 639 -0.97 -13.53 -21.54
C GLU A 639 -2.36 -12.94 -21.27
N SER A 640 -2.99 -13.35 -20.15
CA SER A 640 -4.28 -12.83 -19.72
C SER A 640 -4.16 -11.36 -19.30
N GLU A 641 -3.16 -11.02 -18.49
CA GLU A 641 -2.85 -9.65 -18.05
C GLU A 641 -2.57 -8.74 -19.25
N GLY A 642 -1.76 -9.18 -20.21
CA GLY A 642 -1.46 -8.43 -21.43
C GLY A 642 -2.66 -8.28 -22.38
N THR A 643 -3.59 -9.23 -22.37
CA THR A 643 -4.85 -9.13 -23.13
C THR A 643 -5.81 -8.14 -22.47
N ARG A 644 -6.03 -8.25 -21.16
CA ARG A 644 -6.84 -7.30 -20.39
C ARG A 644 -6.31 -5.88 -20.53
N TRP A 645 -4.99 -5.68 -20.37
CA TRP A 645 -4.37 -4.36 -20.52
C TRP A 645 -4.64 -3.73 -21.89
N ARG A 646 -4.48 -4.49 -22.98
CA ARG A 646 -4.79 -4.00 -24.34
C ARG A 646 -6.25 -3.60 -24.49
N MET A 647 -7.17 -4.44 -24.01
CA MET A 647 -8.61 -4.16 -24.09
C MET A 647 -9.01 -2.92 -23.29
N ILE A 648 -8.46 -2.77 -22.08
CA ILE A 648 -8.67 -1.59 -21.23
C ILE A 648 -8.12 -0.34 -21.92
N ALA A 649 -6.88 -0.39 -22.42
CA ALA A 649 -6.24 0.74 -23.10
C ALA A 649 -7.00 1.16 -24.37
N ASP A 650 -7.45 0.19 -25.18
CA ASP A 650 -8.25 0.44 -26.38
C ASP A 650 -9.61 1.04 -26.03
N PHE A 651 -10.26 0.57 -24.96
CA PHE A 651 -11.52 1.13 -24.46
C PHE A 651 -11.34 2.59 -24.01
N LEU A 652 -10.36 2.87 -23.15
CA LEU A 652 -10.09 4.24 -22.68
C LEU A 652 -9.72 5.17 -23.83
N LYS A 653 -8.98 4.68 -24.82
CA LYS A 653 -8.67 5.46 -26.03
C LYS A 653 -9.93 5.80 -26.82
N LYS A 654 -10.81 4.83 -27.08
CA LYS A 654 -12.07 5.06 -27.81
C LYS A 654 -13.00 6.02 -27.09
N ASN A 655 -13.07 5.94 -25.76
CA ASN A 655 -13.89 6.86 -24.97
C ASN A 655 -13.40 8.30 -25.08
N ARG A 656 -12.09 8.53 -25.15
CA ARG A 656 -11.51 9.86 -25.39
C ARG A 656 -11.87 10.40 -26.77
N GLU A 657 -11.83 9.55 -27.80
CA GLU A 657 -12.17 9.94 -29.18
C GLU A 657 -13.67 10.24 -29.38
N ARG A 658 -14.53 9.67 -28.53
CA ARG A 658 -16.00 9.70 -28.69
C ARG A 658 -16.74 10.40 -27.55
N ASP A 659 -16.01 11.12 -26.71
CA ASP A 659 -16.54 11.91 -25.59
C ASP A 659 -17.41 11.11 -24.60
N GLY A 660 -16.87 9.98 -24.14
CA GLY A 660 -17.46 9.16 -23.06
C GLY A 660 -17.79 7.72 -23.44
N ALA A 661 -18.29 6.96 -22.45
CA ALA A 661 -18.53 5.52 -22.58
C ALA A 661 -19.82 5.16 -23.33
N LEU A 662 -20.73 6.10 -23.55
CA LEU A 662 -22.03 5.84 -24.18
C LEU A 662 -21.89 5.22 -25.58
N SER A 663 -20.92 5.69 -26.36
CA SER A 663 -20.68 5.15 -27.70
C SER A 663 -20.23 3.68 -27.69
N PHE A 664 -19.57 3.24 -26.62
CA PHE A 664 -19.20 1.86 -26.41
C PHE A 664 -20.41 1.05 -25.92
N LEU A 665 -21.11 1.54 -24.90
CA LEU A 665 -22.28 0.87 -24.30
C LEU A 665 -23.44 0.68 -25.29
N LEU A 666 -23.59 1.59 -26.25
CA LEU A 666 -24.63 1.54 -27.29
C LEU A 666 -24.15 0.85 -28.57
N SER A 667 -22.91 0.34 -28.61
CA SER A 667 -22.38 -0.36 -29.78
C SER A 667 -23.09 -1.70 -29.98
N SER A 668 -23.42 -2.06 -31.22
CA SER A 668 -23.91 -3.40 -31.53
C SER A 668 -22.84 -4.50 -31.39
N GLU A 669 -21.57 -4.11 -31.27
CA GLU A 669 -20.43 -5.00 -31.11
C GLU A 669 -20.13 -5.33 -29.64
N SER A 670 -20.70 -4.60 -28.68
CA SER A 670 -20.48 -4.83 -27.25
C SER A 670 -21.49 -5.85 -26.71
N LEU A 671 -20.96 -6.95 -26.18
CA LEU A 671 -21.75 -7.95 -25.47
C LEU A 671 -21.84 -7.56 -23.99
N HIS A 672 -23.05 -7.26 -23.55
CA HIS A 672 -23.35 -6.93 -22.15
C HIS A 672 -24.10 -8.07 -21.47
N ARG A 673 -23.90 -8.22 -20.14
CA ARG A 673 -24.79 -9.05 -19.33
C ARG A 673 -26.19 -8.44 -19.33
N ALA A 674 -27.20 -9.29 -19.15
CA ALA A 674 -28.52 -8.78 -18.82
C ALA A 674 -28.42 -8.01 -17.50
N PHE A 675 -28.96 -6.78 -17.49
CA PHE A 675 -28.89 -5.91 -16.33
C PHE A 675 -29.52 -6.60 -15.11
N ASP A 676 -28.73 -6.70 -14.05
CA ASP A 676 -29.18 -7.11 -12.72
C ASP A 676 -29.20 -5.88 -11.80
N ILE A 677 -30.31 -5.67 -11.09
CA ILE A 677 -30.45 -4.55 -10.15
C ILE A 677 -29.40 -4.58 -9.04
N THR A 678 -28.87 -5.77 -8.72
CA THR A 678 -27.76 -5.95 -7.77
C THR A 678 -26.44 -5.32 -8.24
N GLU A 679 -26.30 -4.99 -9.53
CA GLU A 679 -25.14 -4.25 -10.06
C GLU A 679 -25.07 -2.80 -9.56
N ILE A 680 -26.22 -2.24 -9.16
CA ILE A 680 -26.34 -0.84 -8.74
C ILE A 680 -26.87 -0.69 -7.32
N ALA A 681 -27.34 -1.78 -6.71
CA ALA A 681 -27.87 -1.79 -5.36
C ALA A 681 -26.74 -2.01 -4.34
N TYR A 682 -26.57 -1.05 -3.44
CA TYR A 682 -25.70 -1.15 -2.27
C TYR A 682 -26.54 -1.61 -1.07
N ASP A 683 -26.18 -2.76 -0.52
CA ASP A 683 -26.78 -3.32 0.70
C ASP A 683 -25.99 -2.86 1.92
N VAL A 684 -26.57 -1.92 2.69
CA VAL A 684 -25.92 -1.35 3.87
C VAL A 684 -25.59 -2.42 4.92
N ILE A 685 -26.45 -3.43 5.10
CA ILE A 685 -26.26 -4.47 6.12
C ILE A 685 -25.33 -5.55 5.60
N GLY A 686 -25.53 -5.99 4.35
CA GLY A 686 -24.73 -7.05 3.73
C GLY A 686 -23.27 -6.63 3.48
N GLU A 687 -23.04 -5.37 3.13
CA GLU A 687 -21.69 -4.83 2.88
C GLU A 687 -21.00 -4.35 4.16
N ALA A 688 -21.75 -3.94 5.18
CA ALA A 688 -21.13 -3.47 6.42
C ALA A 688 -20.34 -4.58 7.12
N ARG A 689 -19.18 -4.20 7.66
CA ARG A 689 -18.40 -5.11 8.48
C ARG A 689 -19.15 -5.36 9.80
N GLY A 690 -19.43 -6.64 10.06
CA GLY A 690 -19.86 -7.06 11.40
C GLY A 690 -18.79 -6.73 12.42
N SER A 691 -19.21 -6.38 13.65
CA SER A 691 -18.30 -6.29 14.79
C SER A 691 -17.72 -7.67 15.02
N SER A 692 -16.52 -7.91 14.47
CA SER A 692 -15.88 -9.21 14.61
C SER A 692 -15.71 -9.51 16.10
N PRO A 693 -16.19 -10.66 16.61
CA PRO A 693 -15.89 -11.09 17.98
C PRO A 693 -14.40 -11.39 18.19
N LEU A 694 -13.56 -11.20 17.16
CA LEU A 694 -12.13 -11.52 17.14
C LEU A 694 -11.21 -10.31 17.33
N LEU A 695 -11.70 -9.17 17.83
CA LEU A 695 -10.81 -8.12 18.36
C LEU A 695 -10.50 -8.38 19.83
#